data_AF-A0A8H7HLC3-F1
#
_entry.id   AF-A0A8H7HLC3-F1
#
_cell.length_a   1.000
_cell.length_b   1.000
_cell.length_c   1.000
_cell.angle_alpha   90.00
_cell.angle_beta   90.00
_cell.angle_gamma   90.00
#
_symmetry.space_group_name_H-M   'P 1'
#
loop_
_entity.id
_entity.type
_entity.pdbx_description
1 polymer ?
#
loop_
_entity_poly.entity_id
_entity_poly.type
_entity_poly.pdbx_seq_one_letter_code
_entity_poly.pdbx_strand_id
1 'polypeptide(L)'
;MGSLGELSARNIIVSGKDIIERNNILSIPGTFLNLLPAFDAPVPDALQFAFPPLNNNSSQKIEPSATRFHDHLPAAVGVDLIGHSIPDTSLCRSLQREWPSVKHSGVYSIFHVTNDGKVHYYPVWILTWWELLLSARQKQEQWRSAYSWLSQAKSTSDHPAALKVYIKALDYISHIGWDTAIPFETRCSAADLTFFLSNDWLATRHIDWMLESVQLRFESCKQGENRLELPQNSVIFYSPEVLRSIIRRFETIPPNISPEAIPRFLSPLQKRIHDGERPRLYTVYNYSDVHWIALEVDFNRQVIRYGDSMGGSRSLARVRNIIKAWLKATWDYDSFACEQMPCGTQLDDASSCGVCAVNTIERQVFEDPLWDEDLASAYRASKFVEIAHRVLHLNRSNSVIELPVPLSRILADLLAGLIEPGSPNPNPPSPHLAPAYLSSDDDFFNRVSLDADEKIELNALTLADDQTDGEATDDPEPVHQNQALIGLGSDLDSDPDSNSSSESLKRPKKQQKSGKSTAHTRTVLGAVREGSFRIDDRRWARFVATIKELDNHAVLDRDNPLTVQHSTCGNTFKMRQPYDTKNFKLHVQAKTCILQTTGAKSSKKSDGAGMLPLTSFAGFKRRSDCSIGSGPHTSTAALASQQEIKRVCPGISEEDMPGISNYLLRTMYIGGGSRAYKHFADALYSAPYAKLKAAEQQNVQNEAHGNVAWRVDESRNVVTASNCTRIARTVPTVDGKLGLCKNCAALLDLKGFKASVQYEARPNQKFTNRRWIRASLSMQFAKVHGVYEIIVNKDERTPAQRFLLQVLKGEMKDCKIFCGMVEVMAMMDDKALCGVSLQNAKYPPDFNQFCHEIANISPLAYHTFRSIFGGQTTSNFCLCRVIRGRERCFPLAIDDSVFDIAQSYFSSINYTGPVCLSCNDTKLLPALKTYYDTSAKQWYLLGGTTGAIAIASTEELTSVIKGGKVSKASKV
;
A
#
# COMPACT_ATOMS: atom_id res chain seq x y z
N MET A 1 -32.49 -30.15 18.82
CA MET A 1 -31.24 -30.88 18.54
C MET A 1 -31.38 -31.55 17.18
N GLY A 2 -30.28 -31.78 16.45
CA GLY A 2 -30.29 -32.54 15.20
C GLY A 2 -30.00 -31.70 13.94
N SER A 3 -28.88 -32.03 13.28
CA SER A 3 -28.57 -31.81 11.85
C SER A 3 -29.01 -30.52 11.14
N LEU A 4 -28.11 -29.53 11.11
CA LEU A 4 -27.78 -28.83 9.85
C LEU A 4 -26.39 -28.18 9.98
N GLY A 5 -25.34 -28.88 9.53
CA GLY A 5 -23.98 -28.40 9.76
C GLY A 5 -22.87 -29.25 9.14
N GLU A 6 -22.77 -29.27 7.81
CA GLU A 6 -21.50 -29.62 7.15
C GLU A 6 -21.39 -29.01 5.74
N LEU A 7 -20.55 -27.97 5.61
CA LEU A 7 -20.02 -27.51 4.32
C LEU A 7 -18.51 -27.31 4.47
N SER A 8 -17.77 -28.34 4.08
CA SER A 8 -16.33 -28.50 4.38
C SER A 8 -15.44 -27.42 3.75
N ALA A 9 -14.88 -26.54 4.59
CA ALA A 9 -13.83 -25.60 4.20
C ALA A 9 -12.48 -26.31 3.92
N ARG A 10 -12.24 -26.72 2.67
CA ARG A 10 -10.97 -27.33 2.22
C ARG A 10 -9.82 -26.30 2.18
N ASN A 11 -9.20 -26.06 3.34
CA ASN A 11 -8.04 -25.17 3.49
C ASN A 11 -6.76 -25.69 2.82
N ILE A 12 -6.56 -25.34 1.55
CA ILE A 12 -5.28 -25.55 0.85
C ILE A 12 -4.26 -24.51 1.35
N ILE A 13 -3.29 -24.95 2.14
CA ILE A 13 -2.13 -24.12 2.53
C ILE A 13 -1.19 -24.02 1.32
N VAL A 14 -1.34 -22.94 0.55
CA VAL A 14 -0.49 -22.57 -0.59
C VAL A 14 0.78 -21.88 -0.07
N SER A 15 1.98 -22.28 -0.53
CA SER A 15 3.22 -21.69 -0.01
C SER A 15 3.53 -20.32 -0.62
N GLY A 16 4.38 -19.53 0.06
CA GLY A 16 4.87 -18.26 -0.49
C GLY A 16 5.69 -18.37 -1.77
N LYS A 17 6.14 -19.58 -2.17
CA LYS A 17 6.65 -19.84 -3.51
C LYS A 17 5.51 -20.06 -4.50
N ASP A 18 4.57 -20.93 -4.16
CA ASP A 18 3.41 -21.25 -5.00
C ASP A 18 2.59 -20.01 -5.39
N ILE A 19 2.52 -18.98 -4.55
CA ILE A 19 1.82 -17.72 -4.88
C ILE A 19 2.59 -16.93 -5.96
N ILE A 20 3.92 -16.83 -5.85
CA ILE A 20 4.76 -16.14 -6.85
C ILE A 20 4.77 -16.93 -8.16
N GLU A 21 4.84 -18.26 -8.07
CA GLU A 21 4.83 -19.19 -9.20
C GLU A 21 3.46 -19.21 -9.88
N ARG A 22 2.35 -19.21 -9.12
CA ARG A 22 0.98 -19.00 -9.61
C ARG A 22 0.85 -17.65 -10.32
N ASN A 23 1.32 -16.56 -9.71
CA ASN A 23 1.18 -15.22 -10.31
C ASN A 23 2.00 -15.09 -11.60
N ASN A 24 3.17 -15.74 -11.70
CA ASN A 24 3.95 -15.79 -12.93
C ASN A 24 3.31 -16.68 -14.01
N ILE A 25 2.73 -17.83 -13.64
CA ILE A 25 2.08 -18.77 -14.56
C ILE A 25 0.71 -18.27 -15.04
N LEU A 26 0.02 -17.46 -14.22
CA LEU A 26 -1.27 -16.84 -14.54
C LEU A 26 -1.17 -15.40 -15.07
N SER A 27 0.04 -14.82 -15.15
CA SER A 27 0.23 -13.47 -15.69
C SER A 27 -0.14 -13.45 -17.18
N ILE A 28 -1.18 -12.69 -17.53
CA ILE A 28 -1.50 -12.38 -18.93
C ILE A 28 -0.31 -11.65 -19.56
N PRO A 29 0.26 -12.11 -20.69
CA PRO A 29 1.29 -11.37 -21.40
C PRO A 29 0.75 -10.02 -21.90
N GLY A 30 1.47 -8.93 -21.68
CA GLY A 30 0.96 -7.56 -21.91
C GLY A 30 0.49 -7.26 -23.35
N THR A 31 0.95 -8.02 -24.35
CA THR A 31 0.45 -7.97 -25.73
C THR A 31 -1.04 -8.27 -25.85
N PHE A 32 -1.60 -9.06 -24.95
CA PHE A 32 -3.02 -9.43 -24.96
C PHE A 32 -3.90 -8.45 -24.18
N LEU A 33 -3.36 -7.70 -23.22
CA LEU A 33 -4.12 -6.64 -22.52
C LEU A 33 -4.58 -5.55 -23.52
N ASN A 34 -3.80 -5.30 -24.57
CA ASN A 34 -4.15 -4.40 -25.67
C ASN A 34 -5.26 -4.92 -26.60
N LEU A 35 -5.82 -6.12 -26.36
CA LEU A 35 -6.98 -6.66 -27.09
C LEU A 35 -8.32 -6.32 -26.43
N LEU A 36 -8.31 -5.65 -25.28
CA LEU A 36 -9.51 -5.07 -24.66
C LEU A 36 -9.63 -3.59 -25.03
N PRO A 37 -10.85 -3.02 -25.01
CA PRO A 37 -10.98 -1.56 -24.93
C PRO A 37 -10.28 -1.08 -23.66
N ALA A 38 -9.48 -0.02 -23.76
CA ALA A 38 -8.80 0.55 -22.60
C ALA A 38 -9.81 0.94 -21.51
N PHE A 39 -9.49 0.75 -20.23
CA PHE A 39 -10.47 0.92 -19.14
C PHE A 39 -11.01 2.36 -19.03
N ASP A 40 -10.24 3.32 -19.52
CA ASP A 40 -10.54 4.76 -19.63
C ASP A 40 -11.24 5.16 -20.94
N ALA A 41 -11.46 4.23 -21.89
CA ALA A 41 -12.21 4.49 -23.12
C ALA A 41 -13.68 4.85 -22.82
N PRO A 42 -14.27 5.85 -23.50
CA PRO A 42 -15.67 6.24 -23.30
C PRO A 42 -16.66 5.06 -23.39
N VAL A 43 -17.72 5.09 -22.57
CA VAL A 43 -18.76 4.05 -22.60
C VAL A 43 -19.33 3.78 -24.01
N PRO A 44 -19.60 4.78 -24.89
CA PRO A 44 -20.07 4.50 -26.25
C PRO A 44 -19.10 3.66 -27.10
N ASP A 45 -17.79 3.82 -26.91
CA ASP A 45 -16.77 3.06 -27.64
C ASP A 45 -16.67 1.63 -27.07
N ALA A 46 -16.71 1.51 -25.74
CA ALA A 46 -16.74 0.23 -25.06
C ALA A 46 -18.02 -0.58 -25.37
N LEU A 47 -19.17 0.07 -25.61
CA LEU A 47 -20.43 -0.57 -26.03
C LEU A 47 -20.41 -1.09 -27.47
N GLN A 48 -19.61 -0.48 -28.34
CA GLN A 48 -19.38 -0.93 -29.73
C GLN A 48 -18.38 -2.10 -29.82
N PHE A 49 -17.57 -2.32 -28.80
CA PHE A 49 -16.57 -3.39 -28.81
C PHE A 49 -17.21 -4.80 -28.87
N ALA A 50 -16.87 -5.56 -29.91
CA ALA A 50 -17.37 -6.91 -30.12
C ALA A 50 -16.61 -7.93 -29.25
N PHE A 51 -17.11 -8.23 -28.06
CA PHE A 51 -16.55 -9.29 -27.21
C PHE A 51 -16.72 -10.69 -27.83
N PRO A 52 -15.78 -11.63 -27.58
CA PRO A 52 -15.86 -12.99 -28.11
C PRO A 52 -17.18 -13.69 -27.71
N PRO A 53 -17.73 -14.57 -28.57
CA PRO A 53 -18.94 -15.30 -28.26
C PRO A 53 -18.73 -16.24 -27.07
N LEU A 54 -19.76 -16.40 -26.23
CA LEU A 54 -19.75 -17.46 -25.23
C LEU A 54 -19.86 -18.83 -25.92
N ASN A 55 -19.28 -19.85 -25.29
CA ASN A 55 -19.37 -21.21 -25.76
C ASN A 55 -20.74 -21.82 -25.41
N ASN A 56 -21.51 -22.20 -26.43
CA ASN A 56 -22.88 -22.69 -26.25
C ASN A 56 -22.99 -24.23 -26.27
N ASN A 57 -21.87 -24.97 -26.39
CA ASN A 57 -21.90 -26.43 -26.46
C ASN A 57 -22.37 -27.05 -25.13
N SER A 58 -23.58 -27.60 -25.12
CA SER A 58 -24.15 -28.33 -23.97
C SER A 58 -23.27 -29.51 -23.52
N SER A 59 -22.64 -30.21 -24.47
CA SER A 59 -21.71 -31.32 -24.22
C SER A 59 -20.57 -30.95 -23.27
N GLN A 60 -20.11 -29.69 -23.30
CA GLN A 60 -19.02 -29.23 -22.43
C GLN A 60 -19.41 -29.08 -20.95
N LYS A 61 -20.71 -29.13 -20.61
CA LYS A 61 -21.19 -29.07 -19.22
C LYS A 61 -21.17 -30.42 -18.51
N ILE A 62 -20.86 -31.50 -19.23
CA ILE A 62 -20.93 -32.90 -18.74
C ILE A 62 -19.54 -33.41 -18.30
N GLU A 63 -18.45 -32.93 -18.91
CA GLU A 63 -17.09 -33.35 -18.53
C GLU A 63 -16.61 -32.70 -17.21
N PRO A 64 -16.00 -33.47 -16.29
CA PRO A 64 -15.36 -32.93 -15.10
C PRO A 64 -14.27 -31.93 -15.45
N SER A 65 -14.15 -30.82 -14.69
CA SER A 65 -13.16 -29.78 -15.01
C SER A 65 -11.71 -30.29 -14.97
N ALA A 66 -11.45 -31.35 -14.22
CA ALA A 66 -10.13 -31.98 -14.08
C ALA A 66 -9.61 -32.63 -15.38
N THR A 67 -10.47 -33.11 -16.29
CA THR A 67 -10.02 -33.72 -17.56
C THR A 67 -9.46 -32.70 -18.55
N ARG A 68 -9.78 -31.41 -18.36
CA ARG A 68 -9.42 -30.32 -19.28
C ARG A 68 -7.99 -29.82 -19.14
N PHE A 69 -7.26 -30.33 -18.16
CA PHE A 69 -5.87 -29.98 -17.88
C PHE A 69 -4.93 -31.02 -18.48
N HIS A 70 -4.09 -30.63 -19.44
CA HIS A 70 -3.25 -31.56 -20.19
C HIS A 70 -1.74 -31.29 -20.01
N ASP A 71 -0.95 -32.36 -20.14
CA ASP A 71 0.51 -32.34 -20.28
C ASP A 71 0.99 -31.85 -21.66
N HIS A 72 0.08 -31.64 -22.61
CA HIS A 72 0.42 -31.15 -23.94
C HIS A 72 0.97 -29.73 -23.82
N LEU A 73 2.06 -29.45 -24.54
CA LEU A 73 2.56 -28.09 -24.70
C LEU A 73 1.47 -27.23 -25.36
N PRO A 74 1.14 -26.04 -24.79
CA PRO A 74 0.13 -25.18 -25.37
C PRO A 74 0.55 -24.72 -26.76
N ALA A 75 -0.42 -24.56 -27.65
CA ALA A 75 -0.19 -24.00 -28.98
C ALA A 75 0.37 -22.57 -28.88
N ALA A 76 1.09 -22.14 -29.91
CA ALA A 76 1.54 -20.75 -30.01
C ALA A 76 0.32 -19.83 -30.15
N VAL A 77 -0.07 -19.18 -29.04
CA VAL A 77 -1.25 -18.31 -28.99
C VAL A 77 -1.01 -17.07 -29.85
N GLY A 78 -1.65 -17.05 -31.01
CA GLY A 78 -1.68 -15.89 -31.89
C GLY A 78 -2.47 -14.72 -31.30
N VAL A 79 -2.40 -13.57 -31.98
CA VAL A 79 -3.12 -12.34 -31.58
C VAL A 79 -4.64 -12.50 -31.70
N ASP A 80 -5.12 -13.46 -32.49
CA ASP A 80 -6.53 -13.76 -32.74
C ASP A 80 -7.22 -14.50 -31.57
N LEU A 81 -7.03 -14.02 -30.34
CA LEU A 81 -7.80 -14.49 -29.17
C LEU A 81 -9.23 -13.94 -29.15
N ILE A 82 -9.54 -12.93 -29.97
CA ILE A 82 -10.88 -12.32 -30.03
C ILE A 82 -11.84 -13.18 -30.87
N GLY A 83 -11.36 -13.83 -31.94
CA GLY A 83 -12.19 -14.71 -32.79
C GLY A 83 -12.63 -16.02 -32.13
N HIS A 84 -11.93 -16.47 -31.07
CA HIS A 84 -12.23 -17.74 -30.39
C HIS A 84 -13.32 -17.58 -29.32
N SER A 85 -14.31 -18.48 -29.33
CA SER A 85 -15.33 -18.52 -28.27
C SER A 85 -14.73 -18.83 -26.90
N ILE A 86 -15.27 -18.21 -25.84
CA ILE A 86 -14.78 -18.35 -24.46
C ILE A 86 -15.73 -19.20 -23.59
N PRO A 87 -15.23 -19.92 -22.57
CA PRO A 87 -16.07 -20.70 -21.66
C PRO A 87 -17.00 -19.80 -20.82
N ASP A 88 -18.11 -20.36 -20.35
CA ASP A 88 -19.01 -19.65 -19.44
C ASP A 88 -18.42 -19.45 -18.03
N THR A 89 -19.03 -18.54 -17.27
CA THR A 89 -18.61 -18.16 -15.91
C THR A 89 -18.60 -19.33 -14.92
N SER A 90 -19.43 -20.36 -15.11
CA SER A 90 -19.47 -21.54 -14.23
C SER A 90 -18.29 -22.48 -14.50
N LEU A 91 -17.98 -22.71 -15.78
CA LEU A 91 -16.84 -23.53 -16.22
C LEU A 91 -15.52 -22.83 -15.87
N CYS A 92 -15.40 -21.52 -16.13
CA CYS A 92 -14.21 -20.75 -15.79
C CYS A 92 -13.92 -20.77 -14.28
N ARG A 93 -14.94 -20.55 -13.43
CA ARG A 93 -14.80 -20.66 -11.96
C ARG A 93 -14.44 -22.06 -11.49
N SER A 94 -14.92 -23.11 -12.15
CA SER A 94 -14.61 -24.50 -11.80
C SER A 94 -13.16 -24.85 -12.15
N LEU A 95 -12.67 -24.49 -13.34
CA LEU A 95 -11.26 -24.62 -13.72
C LEU A 95 -10.34 -23.85 -12.76
N GLN A 96 -10.69 -22.62 -12.38
CA GLN A 96 -9.92 -21.84 -11.41
C GLN A 96 -9.89 -22.45 -10.00
N ARG A 97 -10.96 -23.13 -9.59
CA ARG A 97 -11.07 -23.85 -8.31
C ARG A 97 -10.23 -25.12 -8.30
N GLU A 98 -10.08 -25.79 -9.44
CA GLU A 98 -9.36 -27.07 -9.55
C GLU A 98 -7.88 -26.92 -9.92
N TRP A 99 -7.48 -25.83 -10.59
CA TRP A 99 -6.07 -25.50 -10.89
C TRP A 99 -5.09 -25.69 -9.71
N PRO A 100 -5.39 -25.28 -8.45
CA PRO A 100 -4.53 -25.51 -7.29
C PRO A 100 -4.20 -26.98 -6.99
N SER A 101 -5.07 -27.91 -7.39
CA SER A 101 -4.89 -29.36 -7.23
C SER A 101 -3.99 -29.93 -8.33
N VAL A 102 -4.28 -29.62 -9.59
CA VAL A 102 -3.65 -30.23 -10.78
C VAL A 102 -2.28 -29.65 -11.15
N LYS A 103 -1.94 -28.44 -10.67
CA LYS A 103 -0.66 -27.76 -10.99
C LYS A 103 0.62 -28.57 -10.67
N HIS A 104 0.54 -29.59 -9.82
CA HIS A 104 1.67 -30.45 -9.47
C HIS A 104 1.85 -31.64 -10.43
N SER A 105 0.87 -31.91 -11.29
CA SER A 105 0.77 -33.13 -12.10
C SER A 105 1.45 -33.03 -13.48
N GLY A 106 2.31 -32.02 -13.71
CA GLY A 106 2.98 -31.82 -15.01
C GLY A 106 2.09 -31.22 -16.10
N VAL A 107 0.97 -30.60 -15.72
CA VAL A 107 0.05 -29.90 -16.64
C VAL A 107 0.71 -28.63 -17.20
N TYR A 108 0.64 -28.45 -18.52
CA TYR A 108 1.16 -27.26 -19.22
C TYR A 108 0.09 -26.49 -20.01
N SER A 109 -1.05 -27.10 -20.32
CA SER A 109 -2.14 -26.48 -21.08
C SER A 109 -3.53 -26.82 -20.55
N ILE A 110 -4.50 -26.04 -21.00
CA ILE A 110 -5.94 -26.24 -20.78
C ILE A 110 -6.60 -26.38 -22.15
N PHE A 111 -7.33 -27.47 -22.39
CA PHE A 111 -8.06 -27.62 -23.64
C PHE A 111 -9.44 -26.95 -23.57
N HIS A 112 -9.82 -26.32 -24.68
CA HIS A 112 -11.15 -25.77 -24.89
C HIS A 112 -11.57 -26.04 -26.33
N VAL A 113 -12.77 -26.62 -26.52
CA VAL A 113 -13.34 -26.85 -27.85
C VAL A 113 -14.14 -25.61 -28.24
N THR A 114 -13.78 -24.89 -29.30
CA THR A 114 -14.49 -23.68 -29.71
C THR A 114 -15.86 -23.97 -30.34
N ASN A 115 -16.71 -22.96 -30.53
CA ASN A 115 -18.06 -23.09 -31.10
C ASN A 115 -18.09 -23.72 -32.52
N ASP A 116 -16.96 -23.70 -33.23
CA ASP A 116 -16.76 -24.34 -34.55
C ASP A 116 -16.23 -25.79 -34.46
N GLY A 117 -16.21 -26.37 -33.26
CA GLY A 117 -15.81 -27.76 -32.99
C GLY A 117 -14.30 -28.01 -32.92
N LYS A 118 -13.45 -26.99 -33.11
CA LYS A 118 -11.98 -27.17 -33.03
C LYS A 118 -11.50 -27.27 -31.58
N VAL A 119 -10.55 -28.17 -31.31
CA VAL A 119 -9.93 -28.31 -29.98
C VAL A 119 -8.65 -27.46 -29.91
N HIS A 120 -8.61 -26.50 -28.99
CA HIS A 120 -7.46 -25.60 -28.79
C HIS A 120 -6.82 -25.83 -27.41
N TYR A 121 -5.49 -26.00 -27.38
CA TYR A 121 -4.69 -26.15 -26.15
C TYR A 121 -4.05 -24.82 -25.76
N TYR A 122 -4.63 -24.14 -24.77
CA TYR A 122 -4.20 -22.81 -24.32
C TYR A 122 -3.23 -22.88 -23.11
N PRO A 123 -2.30 -21.93 -22.95
CA PRO A 123 -1.49 -21.81 -21.74
C PRO A 123 -2.35 -21.48 -20.52
N VAL A 124 -1.91 -21.88 -19.32
CA VAL A 124 -2.71 -21.75 -18.08
C VAL A 124 -3.14 -20.31 -17.74
N TRP A 125 -2.39 -19.27 -18.13
CA TRP A 125 -2.80 -17.86 -17.96
C TRP A 125 -4.10 -17.49 -18.66
N ILE A 126 -4.58 -18.32 -19.60
CA ILE A 126 -5.88 -18.14 -20.25
C ILE A 126 -7.04 -18.08 -19.24
N LEU A 127 -6.91 -18.71 -18.05
CA LEU A 127 -7.94 -18.64 -16.99
C LEU A 127 -8.13 -17.22 -16.45
N THR A 128 -7.07 -16.42 -16.41
CA THR A 128 -7.11 -15.03 -15.96
C THR A 128 -7.52 -14.10 -17.11
N TRP A 129 -7.18 -14.46 -18.36
CA TRP A 129 -7.68 -13.78 -19.56
C TRP A 129 -9.20 -13.95 -19.74
N TRP A 130 -9.73 -15.18 -19.58
CA TRP A 130 -11.16 -15.45 -19.64
C TRP A 130 -11.93 -14.80 -18.49
N GLU A 131 -11.39 -14.78 -17.27
CA GLU A 131 -12.00 -14.05 -16.14
C GLU A 131 -12.09 -12.54 -16.43
N LEU A 132 -11.01 -11.95 -16.96
CA LEU A 132 -10.99 -10.54 -17.34
C LEU A 132 -11.99 -10.24 -18.48
N LEU A 133 -12.06 -11.09 -19.51
CA LEU A 133 -13.05 -10.98 -20.59
C LEU A 133 -14.50 -11.14 -20.11
N LEU A 134 -14.77 -12.08 -19.21
CA LEU A 134 -16.10 -12.29 -18.65
C LEU A 134 -16.54 -11.12 -17.76
N SER A 135 -15.61 -10.57 -16.96
CA SER A 135 -15.87 -9.35 -16.17
C SER A 135 -16.09 -8.12 -17.07
N ALA A 136 -15.28 -7.97 -18.13
CA ALA A 136 -15.42 -6.90 -19.11
C ALA A 136 -16.77 -6.98 -19.84
N ARG A 137 -17.17 -8.18 -20.30
CA ARG A 137 -18.46 -8.45 -20.93
C ARG A 137 -19.63 -8.18 -19.98
N GLN A 138 -19.52 -8.55 -18.70
CA GLN A 138 -20.55 -8.24 -17.69
C GLN A 138 -20.73 -6.72 -17.53
N LYS A 139 -19.64 -5.97 -17.40
CA LYS A 139 -19.68 -4.50 -17.26
C LYS A 139 -20.20 -3.81 -18.53
N GLN A 140 -19.87 -4.33 -19.72
CA GLN A 140 -20.48 -3.85 -20.97
C GLN A 140 -22.00 -4.05 -20.97
N GLU A 141 -22.50 -5.18 -20.48
CA GLU A 141 -23.94 -5.45 -20.44
C GLU A 141 -24.65 -4.60 -19.36
N GLN A 142 -24.00 -4.31 -18.24
CA GLN A 142 -24.47 -3.35 -17.24
C GLN A 142 -24.59 -1.93 -17.85
N TRP A 143 -23.59 -1.48 -18.60
CA TRP A 143 -23.65 -0.20 -19.32
C TRP A 143 -24.71 -0.19 -20.43
N ARG A 144 -24.89 -1.30 -21.15
CA ARG A 144 -25.90 -1.46 -22.20
C ARG A 144 -27.31 -1.35 -21.62
N SER A 145 -27.55 -2.03 -20.50
CA SER A 145 -28.79 -1.97 -19.73
C SER A 145 -29.05 -0.56 -19.20
N ALA A 146 -28.05 0.10 -18.60
CA ALA A 146 -28.16 1.47 -18.09
C ALA A 146 -28.44 2.50 -19.20
N TYR A 147 -27.79 2.38 -20.35
CA TYR A 147 -28.03 3.24 -21.51
C TYR A 147 -29.43 3.04 -22.09
N SER A 148 -29.92 1.80 -22.13
CA SER A 148 -31.29 1.47 -22.55
C SER A 148 -32.32 2.06 -21.56
N TRP A 149 -32.14 1.83 -20.25
CA TRP A 149 -33.00 2.37 -19.18
C TRP A 149 -33.08 3.89 -19.24
N LEU A 150 -31.94 4.57 -19.40
CA LEU A 150 -31.86 6.03 -19.46
C LEU A 150 -32.48 6.58 -20.75
N SER A 151 -32.31 5.89 -21.88
CA SER A 151 -32.96 6.25 -23.15
C SER A 151 -34.47 6.08 -23.07
N GLN A 152 -34.95 5.00 -22.44
CA GLN A 152 -36.37 4.74 -22.21
C GLN A 152 -36.96 5.82 -21.28
N ALA A 153 -36.37 6.07 -20.11
CA ALA A 153 -36.82 7.08 -19.16
C ALA A 153 -36.86 8.50 -19.76
N LYS A 154 -35.92 8.82 -20.67
CA LYS A 154 -35.96 10.06 -21.46
C LYS A 154 -37.09 10.10 -22.49
N SER A 155 -37.46 8.96 -23.07
CA SER A 155 -38.53 8.87 -24.07
C SER A 155 -39.95 8.83 -23.48
N THR A 156 -40.10 8.44 -22.21
CA THR A 156 -41.39 8.28 -21.52
C THR A 156 -41.71 9.39 -20.51
N SER A 157 -40.86 10.42 -20.39
CA SER A 157 -41.01 11.47 -19.38
C SER A 157 -41.16 12.84 -20.03
N ASP A 158 -42.38 13.41 -19.95
CA ASP A 158 -42.67 14.77 -20.41
C ASP A 158 -42.16 15.86 -19.45
N HIS A 159 -41.70 15.48 -18.24
CA HIS A 159 -41.35 16.45 -17.20
C HIS A 159 -40.06 17.24 -17.55
N PRO A 160 -40.12 18.58 -17.76
CA PRO A 160 -39.00 19.33 -18.33
C PRO A 160 -37.70 19.31 -17.51
N ALA A 161 -37.80 19.15 -16.19
CA ALA A 161 -36.62 19.05 -15.33
C ALA A 161 -36.00 17.63 -15.36
N ALA A 162 -36.81 16.57 -15.47
CA ALA A 162 -36.32 15.21 -15.62
C ALA A 162 -35.57 15.03 -16.95
N LEU A 163 -36.12 15.56 -18.05
CA LEU A 163 -35.48 15.59 -19.37
C LEU A 163 -34.09 16.24 -19.34
N LYS A 164 -33.91 17.35 -18.59
CA LYS A 164 -32.60 17.99 -18.39
C LYS A 164 -31.61 17.07 -17.68
N VAL A 165 -32.03 16.38 -16.63
CA VAL A 165 -31.20 15.40 -15.90
C VAL A 165 -30.80 14.25 -16.83
N TYR A 166 -31.73 13.67 -17.58
CA TYR A 166 -31.44 12.55 -18.48
C TYR A 166 -30.50 12.92 -19.63
N ILE A 167 -30.67 14.11 -20.21
CA ILE A 167 -29.73 14.66 -21.20
C ILE A 167 -28.34 14.82 -20.58
N LYS A 168 -28.24 15.28 -19.33
CA LYS A 168 -26.94 15.47 -18.66
C LYS A 168 -26.29 14.15 -18.24
N ALA A 169 -27.08 13.14 -17.89
CA ALA A 169 -26.59 11.78 -17.66
C ALA A 169 -25.99 11.17 -18.94
N LEU A 170 -26.68 11.28 -20.08
CA LEU A 170 -26.16 10.85 -21.38
C LEU A 170 -24.85 11.57 -21.78
N ASP A 171 -24.76 12.88 -21.51
CA ASP A 171 -23.54 13.68 -21.71
C ASP A 171 -22.37 13.27 -20.79
N TYR A 172 -22.62 12.69 -19.60
CA TYR A 172 -21.53 12.14 -18.79
C TYR A 172 -21.16 10.70 -19.17
N ILE A 173 -22.12 9.90 -19.65
CA ILE A 173 -21.83 8.56 -20.20
C ILE A 173 -20.90 8.66 -21.43
N SER A 174 -21.06 9.67 -22.28
CA SER A 174 -20.17 9.88 -23.44
C SER A 174 -18.74 10.33 -23.10
N HIS A 175 -18.46 10.69 -21.84
CA HIS A 175 -17.15 11.17 -21.40
C HIS A 175 -16.49 10.32 -20.31
N ILE A 176 -17.23 9.45 -19.61
CA ILE A 176 -16.70 8.59 -18.55
C ILE A 176 -16.11 7.31 -19.15
N GLY A 177 -14.95 6.91 -18.65
CA GLY A 177 -14.31 5.64 -19.04
C GLY A 177 -15.08 4.46 -18.48
N TRP A 178 -15.35 3.44 -19.30
CA TRP A 178 -16.30 2.36 -18.98
C TRP A 178 -15.92 1.51 -17.75
N ASP A 179 -14.63 1.43 -17.40
CA ASP A 179 -14.15 0.70 -16.23
C ASP A 179 -13.08 1.48 -15.43
N THR A 180 -13.06 2.80 -15.56
CA THR A 180 -12.13 3.67 -14.80
C THR A 180 -12.38 3.53 -13.30
N ALA A 181 -11.32 3.37 -12.51
CA ALA A 181 -11.40 3.36 -11.06
C ALA A 181 -11.96 4.67 -10.49
N ILE A 182 -12.79 4.60 -9.45
CA ILE A 182 -13.36 5.78 -8.81
C ILE A 182 -12.28 6.44 -7.92
N PRO A 183 -11.86 7.71 -8.15
CA PRO A 183 -10.68 8.27 -7.48
C PRO A 183 -10.76 8.37 -5.95
N PHE A 184 -11.96 8.30 -5.39
CA PHE A 184 -12.24 8.33 -3.96
C PHE A 184 -12.66 6.96 -3.37
N GLU A 185 -12.79 5.90 -4.20
CA GLU A 185 -13.06 4.53 -3.73
C GLU A 185 -12.23 3.49 -4.52
N THR A 186 -11.15 3.04 -3.89
CA THR A 186 -10.16 2.07 -4.38
C THR A 186 -10.68 0.72 -4.89
N ARG A 187 -11.92 0.34 -4.55
CA ARG A 187 -12.49 -1.00 -4.85
C ARG A 187 -13.55 -1.01 -5.94
N CYS A 188 -13.95 0.16 -6.43
CA CYS A 188 -15.08 0.32 -7.35
C CYS A 188 -14.65 1.00 -8.65
N SER A 189 -15.40 0.78 -9.72
CA SER A 189 -15.14 1.43 -11.01
C SER A 189 -16.38 2.16 -11.52
N ALA A 190 -16.25 2.89 -12.63
CA ALA A 190 -17.35 3.59 -13.26
C ALA A 190 -18.54 2.66 -13.57
N ALA A 191 -18.33 1.36 -13.79
CA ALA A 191 -19.41 0.38 -13.96
C ALA A 191 -20.31 0.24 -12.72
N ASP A 192 -19.84 0.53 -11.51
CA ASP A 192 -20.70 0.59 -10.31
C ASP A 192 -21.68 1.78 -10.34
N LEU A 193 -21.48 2.77 -11.21
CA LEU A 193 -22.42 3.88 -11.37
C LEU A 193 -23.69 3.47 -12.14
N THR A 194 -23.70 2.32 -12.85
CA THR A 194 -24.89 1.85 -13.57
C THR A 194 -26.06 1.53 -12.64
N PHE A 195 -25.81 1.24 -11.36
CA PHE A 195 -26.87 1.02 -10.37
C PHE A 195 -27.76 2.26 -10.15
N PHE A 196 -27.22 3.48 -10.33
CA PHE A 196 -28.01 4.72 -10.35
C PHE A 196 -28.79 4.94 -11.66
N LEU A 197 -28.59 4.10 -12.67
CA LEU A 197 -29.25 4.13 -13.98
C LEU A 197 -30.02 2.82 -14.22
N SER A 198 -30.68 2.34 -13.17
CA SER A 198 -31.40 1.07 -13.12
C SER A 198 -32.51 1.15 -12.05
N ASN A 199 -33.37 0.13 -11.99
CA ASN A 199 -34.30 -0.08 -10.87
C ASN A 199 -33.71 -1.03 -9.79
N ASP A 200 -32.41 -1.34 -9.83
CA ASP A 200 -31.78 -2.24 -8.86
C ASP A 200 -31.64 -1.57 -7.48
N TRP A 201 -31.48 -2.41 -6.45
CA TRP A 201 -31.20 -1.98 -5.08
C TRP A 201 -29.80 -1.38 -4.94
N LEU A 202 -29.71 -0.25 -4.22
CA LEU A 202 -28.44 0.40 -3.92
C LEU A 202 -27.72 -0.31 -2.76
N ALA A 203 -26.49 -0.75 -2.99
CA ALA A 203 -25.59 -1.29 -1.96
C ALA A 203 -24.98 -0.16 -1.12
N THR A 204 -24.43 -0.47 0.06
CA THR A 204 -23.89 0.52 1.01
C THR A 204 -22.96 1.54 0.36
N ARG A 205 -22.04 1.10 -0.52
CA ARG A 205 -21.10 1.98 -1.25
C ARG A 205 -21.79 3.11 -2.04
N HIS A 206 -22.98 2.85 -2.59
CA HIS A 206 -23.76 3.86 -3.33
C HIS A 206 -24.37 4.88 -2.35
N ILE A 207 -24.80 4.44 -1.17
CA ILE A 207 -25.28 5.31 -0.08
C ILE A 207 -24.13 6.15 0.47
N ASP A 208 -22.95 5.57 0.67
CA ASP A 208 -21.74 6.27 1.11
C ASP A 208 -21.36 7.41 0.14
N TRP A 209 -21.36 7.16 -1.18
CA TRP A 209 -21.08 8.21 -2.17
C TRP A 209 -22.13 9.32 -2.19
N MET A 210 -23.42 8.99 -2.01
CA MET A 210 -24.48 10.02 -1.91
C MET A 210 -24.31 10.86 -0.63
N LEU A 211 -24.01 10.23 0.52
CA LEU A 211 -23.74 10.94 1.78
C LEU A 211 -22.46 11.79 1.70
N GLU A 212 -21.44 11.35 0.97
CA GLU A 212 -20.22 12.15 0.73
C GLU A 212 -20.51 13.36 -0.16
N SER A 213 -21.32 13.22 -1.22
CA SER A 213 -21.80 14.36 -2.02
C SER A 213 -22.59 15.37 -1.18
N VAL A 214 -23.40 14.89 -0.23
CA VAL A 214 -24.13 15.74 0.74
C VAL A 214 -23.19 16.46 1.72
N GLN A 215 -22.18 15.78 2.26
CA GLN A 215 -21.12 16.38 3.09
C GLN A 215 -20.36 17.49 2.32
N LEU A 216 -19.93 17.21 1.08
CA LEU A 216 -19.22 18.17 0.25
C LEU A 216 -20.09 19.39 -0.11
N ARG A 217 -21.36 19.17 -0.45
CA ARG A 217 -22.35 20.24 -0.66
C ARG A 217 -22.50 21.14 0.57
N PHE A 218 -22.60 20.55 1.76
CA PHE A 218 -22.68 21.29 3.02
C PHE A 218 -21.41 22.14 3.27
N GLU A 219 -20.24 21.61 2.96
CA GLU A 219 -18.97 22.34 3.06
C GLU A 219 -18.85 23.50 2.06
N SER A 220 -19.34 23.35 0.82
CA SER A 220 -19.42 24.44 -0.16
C SER A 220 -20.40 25.54 0.27
N CYS A 221 -21.61 25.17 0.72
CA CYS A 221 -22.61 26.14 1.19
C CYS A 221 -22.16 26.91 2.45
N LYS A 222 -21.23 26.36 3.24
CA LYS A 222 -20.59 27.04 4.37
C LYS A 222 -19.54 28.09 3.96
N GLN A 223 -19.00 28.01 2.74
CA GLN A 223 -17.90 28.85 2.26
C GLN A 223 -18.35 29.97 1.30
N GLY A 224 -19.49 29.82 0.63
CA GLY A 224 -20.00 30.82 -0.33
C GLY A 224 -20.65 32.07 0.29
N GLU A 225 -20.74 33.14 -0.50
CA GLU A 225 -21.36 34.42 -0.10
C GLU A 225 -22.88 34.29 0.13
N ASN A 226 -23.56 33.47 -0.69
CA ASN A 226 -24.97 33.12 -0.51
C ASN A 226 -25.16 32.13 0.66
N ARG A 227 -25.06 32.66 1.88
CA ARG A 227 -25.48 31.95 3.09
C ARG A 227 -26.98 31.66 3.06
N LEU A 228 -27.33 30.43 2.73
CA LEU A 228 -28.52 29.79 3.31
C LEU A 228 -28.41 29.84 4.84
N GLU A 229 -29.55 29.82 5.55
CA GLU A 229 -29.60 29.68 7.01
C GLU A 229 -29.29 28.25 7.45
N LEU A 230 -28.11 27.76 7.07
CA LEU A 230 -27.59 26.47 7.49
C LEU A 230 -27.61 26.36 9.02
N PRO A 231 -27.89 25.19 9.61
CA PRO A 231 -27.85 24.99 11.04
C PRO A 231 -26.55 25.52 11.65
N GLN A 232 -26.66 26.43 12.61
CA GLN A 232 -25.50 27.03 13.29
C GLN A 232 -24.66 25.98 14.05
N ASN A 233 -25.27 24.84 14.40
CA ASN A 233 -24.62 23.69 15.01
C ASN A 233 -23.84 22.89 13.97
N SER A 234 -22.68 22.36 14.34
CA SER A 234 -21.85 21.56 13.45
C SER A 234 -22.55 20.27 12.99
N VAL A 235 -22.78 20.13 11.69
CA VAL A 235 -23.32 18.91 11.09
C VAL A 235 -22.20 17.87 10.85
N ILE A 236 -22.53 16.59 10.94
CA ILE A 236 -21.66 15.43 10.69
C ILE A 236 -22.44 14.38 9.91
N PHE A 237 -21.90 13.90 8.79
CA PHE A 237 -22.45 12.77 8.04
C PHE A 237 -21.61 11.50 8.30
N TYR A 238 -22.25 10.35 8.51
CA TYR A 238 -21.58 9.06 8.74
C TYR A 238 -22.05 7.96 7.79
N SER A 239 -21.10 7.12 7.35
CA SER A 239 -21.35 5.86 6.64
C SER A 239 -22.31 4.94 7.39
N PRO A 240 -23.24 4.22 6.73
CA PRO A 240 -24.13 3.25 7.37
C PRO A 240 -23.41 2.17 8.19
N GLU A 241 -22.20 1.78 7.80
CA GLU A 241 -21.43 0.74 8.53
C GLU A 241 -20.99 1.20 9.93
N VAL A 242 -20.90 2.52 10.19
CA VAL A 242 -20.69 3.07 11.54
C VAL A 242 -21.88 2.75 12.43
N LEU A 243 -23.10 3.06 11.97
CA LEU A 243 -24.32 2.78 12.72
C LEU A 243 -24.58 1.27 12.86
N ARG A 244 -24.32 0.50 11.79
CA ARG A 244 -24.39 -0.97 11.80
C ARG A 244 -23.44 -1.59 12.84
N SER A 245 -22.23 -1.04 12.96
CA SER A 245 -21.23 -1.47 13.95
C SER A 245 -21.61 -1.11 15.38
N ILE A 246 -22.27 0.03 15.60
CA ILE A 246 -22.86 0.40 16.90
C ILE A 246 -23.97 -0.60 17.25
N ILE A 247 -24.95 -0.77 16.36
CA ILE A 247 -26.14 -1.60 16.62
C ILE A 247 -25.74 -3.05 16.93
N ARG A 248 -24.95 -3.71 16.08
CA ARG A 248 -24.46 -5.09 16.34
C ARG A 248 -23.76 -5.25 17.69
N ARG A 249 -23.10 -4.21 18.20
CA ARG A 249 -22.35 -4.22 19.46
C ARG A 249 -23.24 -3.96 20.68
N PHE A 250 -24.27 -3.12 20.56
CA PHE A 250 -25.24 -2.89 21.62
C PHE A 250 -26.40 -3.92 21.64
N GLU A 251 -26.57 -4.70 20.57
CA GLU A 251 -27.44 -5.88 20.56
C GLU A 251 -26.83 -7.11 21.26
N THR A 252 -25.51 -7.14 21.44
CA THR A 252 -24.77 -8.31 21.95
C THR A 252 -24.17 -8.13 23.35
N ILE A 253 -24.36 -6.95 23.98
CA ILE A 253 -23.78 -6.60 25.28
C ILE A 253 -24.89 -6.07 26.20
N PRO A 254 -25.02 -6.54 27.47
CA PRO A 254 -26.03 -6.05 28.40
C PRO A 254 -25.80 -4.58 28.81
N PRO A 255 -26.83 -3.85 29.25
CA PRO A 255 -26.84 -2.37 29.31
C PRO A 255 -25.87 -1.71 30.31
N ASN A 256 -25.24 -2.46 31.23
CA ASN A 256 -24.25 -1.92 32.17
C ASN A 256 -22.83 -2.03 31.56
N ILE A 257 -22.48 -1.07 30.71
CA ILE A 257 -21.25 -1.08 29.89
C ILE A 257 -20.21 -0.08 30.44
N SER A 258 -18.93 -0.47 30.51
CA SER A 258 -17.85 0.49 30.82
C SER A 258 -17.48 1.34 29.59
N PRO A 259 -17.02 2.59 29.76
CA PRO A 259 -16.66 3.47 28.63
C PRO A 259 -15.58 2.91 27.70
N GLU A 260 -14.78 1.95 28.18
CA GLU A 260 -13.71 1.30 27.42
C GLU A 260 -14.21 0.38 26.31
N ALA A 261 -15.47 -0.06 26.37
CA ALA A 261 -16.09 -0.91 25.36
C ALA A 261 -16.49 -0.15 24.08
N ILE A 262 -16.45 1.18 24.09
CA ILE A 262 -16.97 2.04 23.01
C ILE A 262 -16.00 2.04 21.81
N PRO A 263 -16.47 1.89 20.56
CA PRO A 263 -15.57 1.79 19.39
C PRO A 263 -14.67 3.01 19.21
N ARG A 264 -13.36 2.78 19.08
CA ARG A 264 -12.34 3.86 18.97
C ARG A 264 -12.58 4.85 17.81
N PHE A 265 -13.30 4.46 16.76
CA PHE A 265 -13.67 5.37 15.67
C PHE A 265 -14.68 6.45 16.09
N LEU A 266 -15.38 6.29 17.22
CA LEU A 266 -16.23 7.32 17.82
C LEU A 266 -15.48 8.29 18.72
N SER A 267 -14.21 8.01 19.09
CA SER A 267 -13.43 8.89 19.97
C SER A 267 -13.34 10.36 19.50
N PRO A 268 -13.28 10.68 18.19
CA PRO A 268 -13.38 12.06 17.71
C PRO A 268 -14.73 12.72 18.00
N LEU A 269 -15.84 11.98 17.87
CA LEU A 269 -17.20 12.45 18.21
C LEU A 269 -17.36 12.60 19.72
N GLN A 270 -16.91 11.61 20.50
CA GLN A 270 -16.87 11.68 21.96
C GLN A 270 -16.10 12.92 22.42
N LYS A 271 -14.90 13.15 21.88
CA LYS A 271 -14.09 14.32 22.21
C LYS A 271 -14.82 15.62 21.89
N ARG A 272 -15.39 15.78 20.70
CA ARG A 272 -16.14 17.01 20.34
C ARG A 272 -17.31 17.29 21.28
N ILE A 273 -18.04 16.25 21.70
CA ILE A 273 -19.15 16.37 22.66
C ILE A 273 -18.63 16.68 24.09
N HIS A 274 -17.49 16.14 24.51
CA HIS A 274 -16.84 16.52 25.78
C HIS A 274 -16.25 17.94 25.75
N ASP A 275 -15.69 18.37 24.62
CA ASP A 275 -15.18 19.73 24.38
C ASP A 275 -16.32 20.79 24.31
N GLY A 276 -17.58 20.35 24.39
CA GLY A 276 -18.77 21.21 24.49
C GLY A 276 -19.62 21.32 23.21
N GLU A 277 -19.19 20.76 22.09
CA GLU A 277 -19.97 20.80 20.85
C GLU A 277 -21.26 19.98 20.97
N ARG A 278 -22.34 20.43 20.32
CA ARG A 278 -23.62 19.71 20.23
C ARG A 278 -24.01 19.53 18.76
N PRO A 279 -23.39 18.55 18.07
CA PRO A 279 -23.57 18.39 16.64
C PRO A 279 -24.97 17.88 16.26
N ARG A 280 -25.30 17.99 14.97
CA ARG A 280 -26.30 17.11 14.34
C ARG A 280 -25.58 16.02 13.57
N LEU A 281 -25.98 14.77 13.81
CA LEU A 281 -25.44 13.59 13.15
C LEU A 281 -26.49 13.05 12.18
N TYR A 282 -26.13 12.93 10.90
CA TYR A 282 -26.95 12.27 9.89
C TYR A 282 -26.28 10.99 9.37
N THR A 283 -27.08 9.97 9.13
CA THR A 283 -26.65 8.71 8.52
C THR A 283 -27.87 7.97 7.97
N VAL A 284 -27.65 6.88 7.24
CA VAL A 284 -28.71 5.98 6.78
C VAL A 284 -28.50 4.61 7.46
N TYR A 285 -29.57 4.01 7.95
CA TYR A 285 -29.58 2.66 8.47
C TYR A 285 -30.07 1.67 7.41
N ASN A 286 -29.45 0.49 7.31
CA ASN A 286 -30.04 -0.63 6.59
C ASN A 286 -30.82 -1.53 7.56
N TYR A 287 -32.15 -1.50 7.45
CA TYR A 287 -33.03 -2.38 8.19
C TYR A 287 -33.04 -3.79 7.55
N SER A 288 -32.53 -4.76 8.30
CA SER A 288 -32.54 -6.20 7.96
C SER A 288 -31.88 -6.57 6.63
N ASP A 289 -30.90 -5.77 6.16
CA ASP A 289 -30.23 -5.92 4.85
C ASP A 289 -31.16 -5.77 3.63
N VAL A 290 -32.36 -5.21 3.79
CA VAL A 290 -33.41 -5.12 2.74
C VAL A 290 -34.05 -3.74 2.57
N HIS A 291 -33.85 -2.79 3.48
CA HIS A 291 -34.51 -1.47 3.43
C HIS A 291 -33.61 -0.35 3.99
N TRP A 292 -33.63 0.82 3.38
CA TRP A 292 -32.82 1.97 3.79
C TRP A 292 -33.66 3.05 4.45
N ILE A 293 -33.26 3.49 5.65
CA ILE A 293 -34.01 4.41 6.52
C ILE A 293 -33.10 5.56 6.95
N ALA A 294 -33.55 6.80 6.80
CA ALA A 294 -32.82 7.99 7.21
C ALA A 294 -32.79 8.15 8.73
N LEU A 295 -31.67 8.61 9.30
CA LEU A 295 -31.53 8.87 10.75
C LEU A 295 -30.86 10.23 11.00
N GLU A 296 -31.46 11.03 11.88
CA GLU A 296 -30.85 12.20 12.53
C GLU A 296 -30.66 11.92 14.04
N VAL A 297 -29.54 12.36 14.61
CA VAL A 297 -29.38 12.55 16.07
C VAL A 297 -28.94 13.99 16.33
N ASP A 298 -29.86 14.81 16.86
CA ASP A 298 -29.61 16.18 17.29
C ASP A 298 -29.19 16.17 18.77
N PHE A 299 -27.88 16.29 19.03
CA PHE A 299 -27.32 16.30 20.37
C PHE A 299 -27.64 17.60 21.15
N ASN A 300 -28.14 18.64 20.48
CA ASN A 300 -28.52 19.91 21.10
C ASN A 300 -29.98 19.90 21.56
N ARG A 301 -30.89 19.41 20.71
CA ARG A 301 -32.32 19.22 21.05
C ARG A 301 -32.60 17.94 21.84
N GLN A 302 -31.64 17.02 21.93
CA GLN A 302 -31.84 15.66 22.45
C GLN A 302 -32.97 14.91 21.72
N VAL A 303 -32.93 14.95 20.38
CA VAL A 303 -33.92 14.27 19.52
C VAL A 303 -33.23 13.29 18.59
N ILE A 304 -33.77 12.07 18.50
CA ILE A 304 -33.51 11.13 17.41
C ILE A 304 -34.65 11.30 16.40
N ARG A 305 -34.36 11.58 15.12
CA ARG A 305 -35.38 11.53 14.05
C ARG A 305 -35.12 10.39 13.09
N TYR A 306 -36.19 9.85 12.51
CA TYR A 306 -36.11 8.82 11.49
C TYR A 306 -37.02 9.14 10.30
N GLY A 307 -36.59 8.80 9.10
CA GLY A 307 -37.39 8.91 7.87
C GLY A 307 -37.44 7.57 7.16
N ASP A 308 -38.64 7.01 7.03
CA ASP A 308 -38.90 5.66 6.53
C ASP A 308 -39.94 5.77 5.41
N SER A 309 -39.49 5.61 4.16
CA SER A 309 -40.33 5.80 2.97
C SER A 309 -41.46 4.78 2.84
N MET A 310 -41.35 3.64 3.53
CA MET A 310 -42.34 2.55 3.51
C MET A 310 -43.24 2.55 4.75
N GLY A 311 -43.21 3.62 5.55
CA GLY A 311 -44.14 3.83 6.69
C GLY A 311 -43.98 2.86 7.86
N GLY A 312 -42.86 2.12 7.94
CA GLY A 312 -42.61 0.98 8.82
C GLY A 312 -42.46 1.26 10.32
N SER A 313 -43.17 2.25 10.88
CA SER A 313 -43.07 2.80 12.24
C SER A 313 -42.95 1.77 13.39
N ARG A 314 -43.63 0.61 13.29
CA ARG A 314 -43.57 -0.46 14.30
C ARG A 314 -42.19 -1.17 14.36
N SER A 315 -41.47 -1.26 13.24
CA SER A 315 -40.19 -1.97 13.14
C SER A 315 -39.04 -1.26 13.88
N LEU A 316 -39.08 0.07 13.90
CA LEU A 316 -38.01 0.92 14.41
C LEU A 316 -37.92 1.00 15.94
N ALA A 317 -38.86 0.41 16.69
CA ALA A 317 -38.82 0.40 18.16
C ALA A 317 -37.51 -0.23 18.70
N ARG A 318 -37.06 -1.35 18.14
CA ARG A 318 -35.80 -2.01 18.50
C ARG A 318 -34.60 -1.10 18.27
N VAL A 319 -34.49 -0.53 17.06
CA VAL A 319 -33.37 0.33 16.64
C VAL A 319 -33.29 1.60 17.51
N ARG A 320 -34.44 2.25 17.76
CA ARG A 320 -34.51 3.44 18.65
C ARG A 320 -34.02 3.11 20.07
N ASN A 321 -34.42 1.98 20.65
CA ASN A 321 -33.97 1.58 21.98
C ASN A 321 -32.46 1.29 22.04
N ILE A 322 -31.90 0.66 21.00
CA ILE A 322 -30.45 0.39 20.89
C ILE A 322 -29.65 1.70 20.78
N ILE A 323 -30.14 2.67 19.98
CA ILE A 323 -29.50 3.99 19.85
C ILE A 323 -29.57 4.76 21.19
N LYS A 324 -30.69 4.72 21.92
CA LYS A 324 -30.79 5.31 23.26
C LYS A 324 -29.84 4.65 24.26
N ALA A 325 -29.72 3.32 24.25
CA ALA A 325 -28.76 2.61 25.10
C ALA A 325 -27.31 2.99 24.80
N TRP A 326 -26.95 3.15 23.51
CA TRP A 326 -25.64 3.66 23.10
C TRP A 326 -25.40 5.11 23.57
N LEU A 327 -26.37 6.00 23.38
CA LEU A 327 -26.27 7.41 23.78
C LEU A 327 -26.10 7.56 25.30
N LYS A 328 -26.87 6.80 26.10
CA LYS A 328 -26.73 6.75 27.56
C LYS A 328 -25.38 6.17 27.98
N ALA A 329 -24.98 5.01 27.45
CA ALA A 329 -23.70 4.37 27.82
C ALA A 329 -22.46 5.18 27.40
N THR A 330 -22.58 6.09 26.44
CA THR A 330 -21.45 6.89 25.90
C THR A 330 -21.34 8.28 26.53
N TRP A 331 -22.47 8.91 26.90
CA TRP A 331 -22.53 10.32 27.34
C TRP A 331 -23.50 10.60 28.52
N ASP A 332 -24.08 9.55 29.12
CA ASP A 332 -25.07 9.60 30.21
C ASP A 332 -26.32 10.47 29.92
N TYR A 333 -26.74 10.49 28.66
CA TYR A 333 -28.00 11.11 28.25
C TYR A 333 -29.20 10.20 28.57
N ASP A 334 -29.97 10.52 29.61
CA ASP A 334 -31.16 9.76 30.02
C ASP A 334 -32.34 9.86 29.04
N SER A 335 -32.55 11.01 28.40
CA SER A 335 -33.77 11.30 27.64
C SER A 335 -33.48 11.86 26.25
N PHE A 336 -33.44 10.99 25.24
CA PHE A 336 -33.67 11.39 23.85
C PHE A 336 -35.15 11.20 23.46
N ALA A 337 -35.78 12.24 22.93
CA ALA A 337 -37.08 12.15 22.28
C ALA A 337 -36.96 11.43 20.91
N CYS A 338 -38.09 10.99 20.36
CA CYS A 338 -38.15 10.38 19.02
C CYS A 338 -39.23 11.05 18.17
N GLU A 339 -38.81 11.70 17.08
CA GLU A 339 -39.67 12.37 16.11
C GLU A 339 -39.57 11.64 14.75
N GLN A 340 -40.55 11.78 13.86
CA GLN A 340 -40.44 11.34 12.46
C GLN A 340 -40.02 12.52 11.59
N MET A 341 -39.12 12.30 10.64
CA MET A 341 -38.77 13.29 9.62
C MET A 341 -39.82 13.30 8.50
N PRO A 342 -40.12 14.46 7.88
CA PRO A 342 -40.79 14.48 6.58
C PRO A 342 -39.92 13.70 5.58
N CYS A 343 -40.49 12.70 4.94
CA CYS A 343 -39.84 11.85 3.94
C CYS A 343 -40.79 11.60 2.77
N GLY A 344 -40.25 11.31 1.58
CA GLY A 344 -41.06 10.82 0.47
C GLY A 344 -41.72 9.49 0.86
N THR A 345 -42.96 9.26 0.40
CA THR A 345 -43.65 7.98 0.59
C THR A 345 -43.49 7.14 -0.67
N GLN A 346 -43.19 5.86 -0.49
CA GLN A 346 -42.86 4.91 -1.54
C GLN A 346 -43.90 3.78 -1.48
N LEU A 347 -44.77 3.71 -2.48
CA LEU A 347 -45.99 2.90 -2.50
C LEU A 347 -45.82 1.60 -3.31
N ASP A 348 -45.43 1.71 -4.57
CA ASP A 348 -45.35 0.58 -5.51
C ASP A 348 -43.88 0.26 -5.91
N ASP A 349 -42.96 1.22 -5.84
CA ASP A 349 -41.53 0.99 -5.95
C ASP A 349 -41.01 0.19 -4.74
N ALA A 350 -40.20 -0.84 -4.99
CA ALA A 350 -39.53 -1.63 -3.96
C ALA A 350 -38.02 -1.36 -3.86
N SER A 351 -37.50 -0.34 -4.56
CA SER A 351 -36.07 -0.21 -4.86
C SER A 351 -35.39 1.09 -4.42
N SER A 352 -36.08 2.24 -4.47
CA SER A 352 -35.44 3.56 -4.33
C SER A 352 -35.38 4.06 -2.88
N CYS A 353 -35.66 3.21 -1.88
CA CYS A 353 -35.55 3.56 -0.46
C CYS A 353 -34.18 4.15 -0.11
N GLY A 354 -33.09 3.67 -0.73
CA GLY A 354 -31.75 4.24 -0.56
C GLY A 354 -31.61 5.68 -1.07
N VAL A 355 -32.34 6.05 -2.12
CA VAL A 355 -32.39 7.42 -2.66
C VAL A 355 -33.32 8.29 -1.81
N CYS A 356 -34.51 7.79 -1.45
CA CYS A 356 -35.46 8.52 -0.61
C CYS A 356 -34.90 8.79 0.80
N ALA A 357 -34.13 7.86 1.38
CA ALA A 357 -33.46 8.06 2.66
C ALA A 357 -32.38 9.16 2.61
N VAL A 358 -31.61 9.27 1.52
CA VAL A 358 -30.65 10.38 1.38
C VAL A 358 -31.37 11.69 1.04
N ASN A 359 -32.38 11.69 0.18
CA ASN A 359 -33.20 12.87 -0.07
C ASN A 359 -33.86 13.41 1.22
N THR A 360 -34.31 12.53 2.13
CA THR A 360 -34.84 12.93 3.43
C THR A 360 -33.80 13.71 4.25
N ILE A 361 -32.52 13.33 4.17
CA ILE A 361 -31.41 14.06 4.79
C ILE A 361 -31.16 15.38 4.04
N GLU A 362 -31.25 15.42 2.71
CA GLU A 362 -31.13 16.64 1.91
C GLU A 362 -32.25 17.66 2.23
N ARG A 363 -33.50 17.19 2.41
CA ARG A 363 -34.64 18.00 2.91
C ARG A 363 -34.31 18.63 4.25
N GLN A 364 -33.82 17.82 5.20
CA GLN A 364 -33.57 18.22 6.59
C GLN A 364 -32.32 19.10 6.77
N VAL A 365 -31.45 19.19 5.76
CA VAL A 365 -30.21 19.99 5.79
C VAL A 365 -30.26 21.23 4.88
N PHE A 366 -30.96 21.16 3.75
CA PHE A 366 -30.95 22.21 2.71
C PHE A 366 -32.35 22.71 2.30
N GLU A 367 -33.42 22.14 2.83
CA GLU A 367 -34.81 22.42 2.45
C GLU A 367 -35.15 22.08 0.98
N ASP A 368 -34.39 21.15 0.37
CA ASP A 368 -34.70 20.56 -0.95
C ASP A 368 -36.12 19.96 -1.00
N PRO A 369 -36.74 19.79 -2.18
CA PRO A 369 -38.00 19.05 -2.33
C PRO A 369 -37.87 17.61 -1.81
N LEU A 370 -38.98 17.06 -1.31
CA LEU A 370 -39.05 15.65 -0.99
C LEU A 370 -39.04 14.78 -2.25
N TRP A 371 -38.53 13.57 -2.10
CA TRP A 371 -38.57 12.53 -3.11
C TRP A 371 -40.02 12.19 -3.46
N ASP A 372 -40.24 11.99 -4.75
CA ASP A 372 -41.53 11.73 -5.37
C ASP A 372 -41.37 10.52 -6.30
N GLU A 373 -42.37 9.65 -6.32
CA GLU A 373 -42.34 8.34 -6.96
C GLU A 373 -42.43 8.46 -8.48
N ASP A 374 -43.25 9.40 -8.98
CA ASP A 374 -43.32 9.79 -10.39
C ASP A 374 -41.97 10.32 -10.93
N LEU A 375 -41.08 10.77 -10.03
CA LEU A 375 -39.75 11.28 -10.34
C LEU A 375 -38.61 10.34 -9.86
N ALA A 376 -38.91 9.12 -9.44
CA ALA A 376 -37.93 8.17 -8.89
C ALA A 376 -36.71 7.95 -9.80
N SER A 377 -36.95 7.76 -11.10
CA SER A 377 -35.92 7.62 -12.13
C SER A 377 -35.12 8.91 -12.37
N ALA A 378 -35.75 10.08 -12.25
CA ALA A 378 -35.09 11.38 -12.37
C ALA A 378 -34.17 11.65 -11.16
N TYR A 379 -34.61 11.30 -9.94
CA TYR A 379 -33.78 11.36 -8.73
C TYR A 379 -32.59 10.40 -8.81
N ARG A 380 -32.81 9.14 -9.23
CA ARG A 380 -31.74 8.16 -9.48
C ARG A 380 -30.70 8.71 -10.49
N ALA A 381 -31.16 9.25 -11.63
CA ALA A 381 -30.29 9.86 -12.63
C ALA A 381 -29.58 11.14 -12.12
N SER A 382 -30.19 11.94 -11.23
CA SER A 382 -29.49 13.09 -10.59
C SER A 382 -28.30 12.63 -9.77
N LYS A 383 -28.45 11.56 -8.99
CA LYS A 383 -27.35 11.01 -8.18
C LYS A 383 -26.25 10.35 -9.03
N PHE A 384 -26.59 9.76 -10.17
CA PHE A 384 -25.59 9.42 -11.21
C PHE A 384 -24.80 10.67 -11.64
N VAL A 385 -25.48 11.75 -12.03
CA VAL A 385 -24.83 12.96 -12.57
C VAL A 385 -23.94 13.65 -11.53
N GLU A 386 -24.39 13.76 -10.28
CA GLU A 386 -23.62 14.32 -9.16
C GLU A 386 -22.30 13.55 -8.93
N ILE A 387 -22.35 12.22 -8.91
CA ILE A 387 -21.17 11.37 -8.64
C ILE A 387 -20.27 11.28 -9.88
N ALA A 388 -20.83 11.13 -11.08
CA ALA A 388 -20.08 11.08 -12.34
C ALA A 388 -19.34 12.39 -12.63
N HIS A 389 -19.91 13.56 -12.31
CA HIS A 389 -19.20 14.85 -12.37
C HIS A 389 -17.90 14.81 -11.55
N ARG A 390 -17.97 14.33 -10.31
CA ARG A 390 -16.81 14.25 -9.41
C ARG A 390 -15.74 13.29 -9.93
N VAL A 391 -16.14 12.15 -10.50
CA VAL A 391 -15.21 11.21 -11.16
C VAL A 391 -14.53 11.86 -12.37
N LEU A 392 -15.28 12.57 -13.23
CA LEU A 392 -14.75 13.26 -14.40
C LEU A 392 -13.79 14.40 -14.04
N HIS A 393 -14.06 15.15 -12.98
CA HIS A 393 -13.23 16.28 -12.56
C HIS A 393 -11.92 15.83 -11.87
N LEU A 394 -11.99 14.87 -10.94
CA LEU A 394 -10.81 14.35 -10.24
C LEU A 394 -9.84 13.62 -11.18
N ASN A 395 -10.34 13.01 -12.26
CA ASN A 395 -9.51 12.41 -13.30
C ASN A 395 -8.88 13.41 -14.29
N ARG A 396 -9.25 14.70 -14.24
CA ARG A 396 -8.76 15.72 -15.21
C ARG A 396 -7.63 16.61 -14.67
N SER A 397 -7.66 17.05 -13.40
CA SER A 397 -6.52 17.73 -12.74
C SER A 397 -6.78 18.04 -11.25
N ASN A 398 -5.70 18.30 -10.50
CA ASN A 398 -5.73 18.82 -9.12
C ASN A 398 -6.16 20.30 -9.06
N SER A 399 -7.45 20.58 -9.28
CA SER A 399 -8.07 21.89 -9.04
C SER A 399 -9.08 21.81 -7.88
N VAL A 400 -9.38 22.96 -7.27
CA VAL A 400 -10.44 23.08 -6.25
C VAL A 400 -11.78 22.59 -6.81
N ILE A 401 -12.53 21.82 -6.02
CA ILE A 401 -13.83 21.29 -6.43
C ILE A 401 -14.88 22.38 -6.23
N GLU A 402 -15.11 23.18 -7.27
CA GLU A 402 -16.42 23.82 -7.44
C GLU A 402 -17.43 22.71 -7.79
N LEU A 403 -18.27 22.35 -6.83
CA LEU A 403 -19.46 21.56 -7.11
C LEU A 403 -20.43 22.43 -7.92
N PRO A 404 -20.94 21.95 -9.08
CA PRO A 404 -22.05 22.63 -9.74
C PRO A 404 -23.25 22.67 -8.79
N VAL A 405 -24.12 23.67 -8.98
CA VAL A 405 -25.38 23.77 -8.22
C VAL A 405 -26.10 22.41 -8.29
N PRO A 406 -26.42 21.77 -7.16
CA PRO A 406 -26.99 20.42 -7.13
C PRO A 406 -28.19 20.31 -8.05
N LEU A 407 -28.30 19.22 -8.82
CA LEU A 407 -29.42 19.04 -9.72
C LEU A 407 -30.75 18.88 -8.97
N SER A 408 -30.73 18.48 -7.69
CA SER A 408 -31.89 18.57 -6.79
C SER A 408 -32.34 20.01 -6.52
N ARG A 409 -31.41 20.99 -6.46
CA ARG A 409 -31.73 22.41 -6.36
C ARG A 409 -32.15 23.00 -7.71
N ILE A 410 -31.56 22.57 -8.82
CA ILE A 410 -32.04 22.94 -10.16
C ILE A 410 -33.45 22.36 -10.39
N LEU A 411 -33.75 21.17 -9.89
CA LEU A 411 -35.11 20.61 -9.81
C LEU A 411 -36.00 21.50 -8.94
N ALA A 412 -35.56 21.88 -7.73
CA ALA A 412 -36.31 22.76 -6.82
C ALA A 412 -36.66 24.12 -7.44
N ASP A 413 -35.66 24.83 -7.98
CA ASP A 413 -35.79 26.15 -8.58
C ASP A 413 -36.68 26.11 -9.85
N LEU A 414 -36.74 24.96 -10.56
CA LEU A 414 -37.64 24.74 -11.69
C LEU A 414 -39.06 24.30 -11.29
N LEU A 415 -39.22 23.52 -10.21
CA LEU A 415 -40.51 23.10 -9.67
C LEU A 415 -41.24 24.27 -9.00
N ALA A 416 -40.52 25.14 -8.29
CA ALA A 416 -41.06 26.37 -7.72
C ALA A 416 -41.52 27.38 -8.79
N GLY A 417 -40.92 27.32 -9.99
CA GLY A 417 -41.23 28.22 -11.11
C GLY A 417 -42.58 27.98 -11.80
N LEU A 418 -43.40 27.03 -11.33
CA LEU A 418 -44.71 26.68 -11.91
C LEU A 418 -45.92 27.19 -11.12
N ILE A 419 -45.71 27.97 -10.05
CA ILE A 419 -46.78 28.67 -9.32
C ILE A 419 -46.84 30.13 -9.82
N GLU A 420 -47.78 30.46 -10.69
CA GLU A 420 -47.94 31.83 -11.19
C GLU A 420 -48.51 32.80 -10.12
N PRO A 421 -47.93 34.01 -9.95
CA PRO A 421 -48.47 35.03 -9.08
C PRO A 421 -49.61 35.82 -9.78
N GLY A 422 -50.84 35.28 -9.77
CA GLY A 422 -51.89 35.72 -10.71
C GLY A 422 -53.34 35.81 -10.23
N SER A 423 -53.66 36.44 -9.08
CA SER A 423 -55.02 36.96 -8.82
C SER A 423 -55.05 38.09 -7.78
N PRO A 424 -55.81 39.20 -7.98
CA PRO A 424 -55.76 40.35 -7.09
C PRO A 424 -56.62 40.23 -5.81
N ASN A 425 -56.07 40.80 -4.75
CA ASN A 425 -56.62 41.06 -3.42
C ASN A 425 -58.07 41.63 -3.37
N PRO A 426 -58.94 41.09 -2.50
CA PRO A 426 -59.92 41.87 -1.74
C PRO A 426 -59.46 42.08 -0.27
N ASN A 427 -59.62 43.32 0.20
CA ASN A 427 -58.97 43.89 1.39
C ASN A 427 -59.09 43.12 2.72
N PRO A 428 -58.09 43.22 3.63
CA PRO A 428 -58.12 42.58 4.93
C PRO A 428 -58.98 43.34 5.97
N PRO A 429 -59.73 42.64 6.84
CA PRO A 429 -60.18 43.19 8.12
C PRO A 429 -59.01 43.22 9.12
N SER A 430 -58.86 44.33 9.85
CA SER A 430 -57.87 44.50 10.92
C SER A 430 -58.38 43.96 12.28
N PRO A 431 -57.50 43.79 13.30
CA PRO A 431 -57.70 42.77 14.34
C PRO A 431 -58.58 43.20 15.51
N HIS A 432 -59.34 42.24 16.07
CA HIS A 432 -59.96 42.37 17.38
C HIS A 432 -59.95 41.06 18.19
N LEU A 433 -59.43 41.19 19.42
CA LEU A 433 -59.82 40.48 20.66
C LEU A 433 -59.75 38.94 20.73
N ALA A 434 -59.07 38.45 21.79
CA ALA A 434 -59.17 37.07 22.26
C ALA A 434 -60.38 36.87 23.19
N PRO A 435 -60.98 35.67 23.17
CA PRO A 435 -61.12 34.83 24.37
C PRO A 435 -60.43 33.47 24.15
N ALA A 436 -59.82 32.76 25.11
CA ALA A 436 -60.21 32.41 26.48
C ALA A 436 -61.25 31.27 26.57
N TYR A 437 -60.79 30.11 27.08
CA TYR A 437 -61.52 28.97 27.69
C TYR A 437 -62.83 28.44 27.06
N LEU A 438 -62.84 27.11 26.79
CA LEU A 438 -63.87 26.20 27.31
C LEU A 438 -63.43 24.72 27.20
N SER A 439 -64.09 23.82 27.92
CA SER A 439 -63.81 22.39 28.00
C SER A 439 -65.08 21.55 27.95
N SER A 440 -65.06 20.49 27.15
CA SER A 440 -65.95 19.31 27.17
C SER A 440 -65.40 18.32 26.12
N ASP A 441 -65.09 17.05 26.41
CA ASP A 441 -65.89 15.97 27.02
C ASP A 441 -66.83 15.29 26.01
N ASP A 442 -66.37 14.10 25.57
CA ASP A 442 -67.07 12.85 25.22
C ASP A 442 -68.21 12.70 24.18
N ASP A 443 -68.20 11.47 23.63
CA ASP A 443 -69.28 10.68 23.04
C ASP A 443 -70.19 11.28 21.96
N PHE A 444 -69.94 10.90 20.69
CA PHE A 444 -71.03 10.48 19.79
C PHE A 444 -70.60 9.54 18.65
N PHE A 445 -70.49 8.22 18.91
CA PHE A 445 -71.23 7.18 18.16
C PHE A 445 -70.94 5.74 18.67
N ASN A 446 -71.80 5.27 19.57
CA ASN A 446 -71.98 3.85 19.86
C ASN A 446 -73.09 3.26 18.96
N ARG A 447 -72.84 2.11 18.31
CA ARG A 447 -73.81 1.11 17.79
C ARG A 447 -73.02 -0.13 17.31
N VAL A 448 -73.08 -1.28 17.99
CA VAL A 448 -74.13 -2.34 17.91
C VAL A 448 -74.07 -3.04 16.54
N SER A 449 -73.94 -4.38 16.43
CA SER A 449 -74.42 -5.45 17.34
C SER A 449 -73.47 -6.67 17.53
N LEU A 450 -73.97 -7.69 18.24
CA LEU A 450 -73.33 -8.95 18.64
C LEU A 450 -73.69 -10.17 17.73
N ASP A 451 -72.90 -11.24 17.88
CA ASP A 451 -73.14 -12.68 17.56
C ASP A 451 -73.46 -13.06 16.07
N ALA A 452 -73.14 -14.26 15.56
CA ALA A 452 -72.78 -15.55 16.16
C ALA A 452 -71.87 -16.43 15.24
N ASP A 453 -71.43 -17.58 15.76
CA ASP A 453 -70.95 -18.80 15.06
C ASP A 453 -69.69 -18.72 14.14
N GLU A 454 -68.88 -19.77 13.92
CA GLU A 454 -68.84 -21.13 14.49
C GLU A 454 -67.37 -21.60 14.69
N LYS A 455 -67.16 -22.84 15.15
CA LYS A 455 -65.83 -23.46 15.35
C LYS A 455 -65.21 -23.91 14.03
N ILE A 456 -63.88 -24.06 14.01
CA ILE A 456 -63.21 -25.35 13.72
C ILE A 456 -61.72 -25.26 14.13
N GLU A 457 -61.17 -26.38 14.58
CA GLU A 457 -59.77 -26.52 15.02
C GLU A 457 -58.84 -26.78 13.83
N LEU A 458 -57.56 -26.41 13.95
CA LEU A 458 -56.51 -26.97 13.09
C LEU A 458 -55.38 -27.54 13.96
N ASN A 459 -55.45 -28.84 14.20
CA ASN A 459 -54.44 -29.62 14.93
C ASN A 459 -53.75 -30.62 13.98
N ALA A 460 -52.62 -31.17 14.42
CA ALA A 460 -51.68 -31.92 13.57
C ALA A 460 -52.06 -33.40 13.28
N LEU A 461 -51.11 -34.12 12.65
CA LEU A 461 -51.00 -35.54 12.24
C LEU A 461 -51.00 -35.66 10.69
N THR A 462 -49.94 -36.06 9.97
CA THR A 462 -49.01 -37.23 9.98
C THR A 462 -49.60 -38.53 9.45
N LEU A 463 -48.73 -39.39 8.87
CA LEU A 463 -48.98 -40.72 8.28
C LEU A 463 -49.55 -40.69 6.84
N ALA A 464 -49.23 -41.64 5.95
CA ALA A 464 -48.14 -42.63 5.93
C ALA A 464 -47.92 -43.19 4.49
N ASP A 465 -46.94 -44.09 4.40
CA ASP A 465 -46.48 -44.91 3.28
C ASP A 465 -47.55 -45.52 2.35
N ASP A 466 -47.09 -45.93 1.16
CA ASP A 466 -47.63 -47.09 0.45
C ASP A 466 -46.45 -47.95 -0.08
N GLN A 467 -46.60 -49.28 -0.03
CA GLN A 467 -45.58 -50.27 -0.41
C GLN A 467 -46.15 -51.26 -1.41
N THR A 468 -45.35 -51.73 -2.36
CA THR A 468 -45.61 -52.99 -3.08
C THR A 468 -44.31 -53.76 -3.33
N ASP A 469 -44.36 -55.07 -3.11
CA ASP A 469 -43.20 -55.96 -3.04
C ASP A 469 -42.84 -56.64 -4.38
N GLY A 470 -41.65 -57.26 -4.41
CA GLY A 470 -41.21 -58.16 -5.48
C GLY A 470 -39.96 -58.96 -5.05
N GLU A 471 -40.06 -60.29 -5.02
CA GLU A 471 -39.10 -61.16 -4.33
C GLU A 471 -37.88 -61.61 -5.16
N ALA A 472 -36.76 -61.80 -4.43
CA ALA A 472 -35.72 -62.83 -4.50
C ALA A 472 -35.28 -63.52 -5.83
N THR A 473 -33.97 -63.67 -6.00
CA THR A 473 -33.31 -64.98 -6.26
C THR A 473 -31.79 -64.91 -6.02
N ASP A 474 -31.15 -66.06 -5.79
CA ASP A 474 -29.78 -66.20 -5.26
C ASP A 474 -28.65 -66.37 -6.31
N ASP A 475 -27.41 -66.03 -5.91
CA ASP A 475 -26.11 -66.63 -6.28
C ASP A 475 -25.63 -66.73 -7.76
N PRO A 476 -24.33 -67.00 -8.04
CA PRO A 476 -23.09 -66.67 -7.31
C PRO A 476 -22.00 -66.04 -8.25
N GLU A 477 -20.71 -66.15 -7.89
CA GLU A 477 -19.55 -65.78 -8.73
C GLU A 477 -19.48 -66.49 -10.09
N PRO A 478 -18.63 -66.01 -11.02
CA PRO A 478 -17.51 -66.88 -11.40
C PRO A 478 -16.10 -66.24 -11.33
N VAL A 479 -15.15 -67.10 -10.98
CA VAL A 479 -13.69 -66.86 -10.95
C VAL A 479 -13.06 -67.13 -12.34
N HIS A 480 -11.78 -66.79 -12.51
CA HIS A 480 -10.87 -67.09 -13.63
C HIS A 480 -10.88 -66.12 -14.85
N GLN A 481 -9.79 -65.93 -15.61
CA GLN A 481 -8.46 -66.56 -15.53
C GLN A 481 -7.30 -65.63 -15.96
N ASN A 482 -6.07 -66.08 -15.71
CA ASN A 482 -4.83 -65.43 -16.16
C ASN A 482 -4.73 -65.36 -17.69
N GLN A 483 -3.99 -64.37 -18.19
CA GLN A 483 -2.96 -64.65 -19.19
C GLN A 483 -1.77 -63.70 -19.04
N ALA A 484 -0.60 -64.28 -18.77
CA ALA A 484 0.69 -63.59 -18.89
C ALA A 484 1.25 -63.84 -20.29
N LEU A 485 2.01 -62.89 -20.82
CA LEU A 485 2.78 -63.10 -22.05
C LEU A 485 4.22 -62.63 -21.84
N ILE A 486 5.15 -63.58 -22.00
CA ILE A 486 6.57 -63.42 -21.70
C ILE A 486 7.28 -62.87 -22.94
N GLY A 487 8.06 -61.81 -22.76
CA GLY A 487 9.01 -61.29 -23.75
C GLY A 487 10.41 -61.23 -23.15
N LEU A 488 11.25 -62.24 -23.44
CA LEU A 488 12.63 -62.32 -22.94
C LEU A 488 13.58 -61.48 -23.81
N GLY A 489 14.64 -60.97 -23.18
CA GLY A 489 15.73 -60.24 -23.83
C GLY A 489 16.86 -59.97 -22.84
N SER A 490 17.83 -60.89 -22.79
CA SER A 490 19.16 -60.70 -22.21
C SER A 490 20.02 -59.86 -23.19
N ASP A 491 21.27 -59.43 -22.96
CA ASP A 491 22.40 -59.92 -22.15
C ASP A 491 23.01 -58.74 -21.33
N LEU A 492 23.68 -58.87 -20.18
CA LEU A 492 24.77 -59.75 -19.71
C LEU A 492 26.15 -59.48 -20.35
N ASP A 493 26.91 -58.59 -19.71
CA ASP A 493 28.36 -58.69 -19.46
C ASP A 493 28.78 -57.61 -18.43
N SER A 494 29.84 -57.68 -17.61
CA SER A 494 30.64 -58.72 -16.94
C SER A 494 31.91 -58.01 -16.42
N ASP A 495 32.16 -58.09 -15.11
CA ASP A 495 33.31 -57.56 -14.32
C ASP A 495 34.71 -58.12 -14.76
N PRO A 496 35.89 -57.89 -14.10
CA PRO A 496 36.19 -57.29 -12.77
C PRO A 496 37.49 -56.42 -12.65
N ASP A 497 37.96 -56.22 -11.40
CA ASP A 497 39.33 -55.86 -10.93
C ASP A 497 39.89 -54.44 -11.21
N SER A 498 40.75 -53.81 -10.38
CA SER A 498 41.14 -53.90 -8.94
C SER A 498 41.97 -52.61 -8.60
N ASN A 499 42.57 -52.28 -7.44
CA ASN A 499 42.77 -52.93 -6.13
C ASN A 499 43.03 -51.88 -4.99
N SER A 500 43.41 -52.35 -3.80
CA SER A 500 43.85 -51.71 -2.54
C SER A 500 44.63 -50.36 -2.55
N SER A 501 44.31 -49.48 -1.58
CA SER A 501 45.21 -49.11 -0.46
C SER A 501 44.56 -48.09 0.51
N SER A 502 45.14 -47.91 1.71
CA SER A 502 44.58 -47.16 2.85
C SER A 502 45.41 -45.92 3.22
N GLU A 503 44.77 -44.83 3.70
CA GLU A 503 45.05 -44.23 5.03
C GLU A 503 44.29 -42.92 5.38
N SER A 504 44.04 -42.76 6.69
CA SER A 504 43.81 -41.50 7.44
C SER A 504 42.49 -40.69 7.24
N LEU A 505 42.00 -40.13 8.35
CA LEU A 505 40.69 -39.48 8.47
C LEU A 505 40.74 -37.95 8.36
N LYS A 506 40.03 -37.35 7.39
CA LYS A 506 39.64 -35.92 7.42
C LYS A 506 38.18 -35.72 6.99
N ARG A 507 37.38 -35.07 7.85
CA ARG A 507 35.92 -34.83 7.67
C ARG A 507 35.61 -34.11 6.34
N PRO A 508 34.74 -34.64 5.47
CA PRO A 508 34.24 -33.90 4.31
C PRO A 508 33.31 -32.75 4.73
N LYS A 509 33.51 -31.55 4.17
CA LYS A 509 32.52 -30.48 4.24
C LYS A 509 31.34 -30.84 3.32
N LYS A 510 30.11 -30.75 3.84
CA LYS A 510 28.87 -31.19 3.18
C LYS A 510 28.66 -30.43 1.86
N GLN A 511 29.01 -31.04 0.72
CA GLN A 511 28.83 -30.42 -0.59
C GLN A 511 27.34 -30.37 -0.98
N GLN A 512 26.80 -29.16 -1.07
CA GLN A 512 25.48 -28.94 -1.65
C GLN A 512 25.59 -29.03 -3.17
N LYS A 513 25.01 -30.08 -3.78
CA LYS A 513 25.08 -30.33 -5.23
C LYS A 513 24.48 -29.14 -6.02
N SER A 514 25.33 -28.35 -6.67
CA SER A 514 24.91 -27.25 -7.54
C SER A 514 24.36 -27.78 -8.87
N GLY A 515 23.28 -27.17 -9.39
CA GLY A 515 22.68 -27.55 -10.66
C GLY A 515 23.67 -27.56 -11.84
N LYS A 516 23.48 -28.48 -12.79
CA LYS A 516 24.44 -28.85 -13.85
C LYS A 516 25.07 -27.65 -14.58
N SER A 517 24.29 -26.61 -14.90
CA SER A 517 24.79 -25.39 -15.57
C SER A 517 25.80 -24.60 -14.72
N THR A 518 25.61 -24.52 -13.40
CA THR A 518 26.52 -23.77 -12.51
C THR A 518 27.85 -24.49 -12.31
N ALA A 519 27.84 -25.83 -12.35
CA ALA A 519 29.08 -26.61 -12.40
C ALA A 519 29.84 -26.35 -13.71
N HIS A 520 29.16 -26.43 -14.86
CA HIS A 520 29.79 -26.18 -16.17
C HIS A 520 30.40 -24.78 -16.28
N THR A 521 29.66 -23.72 -15.94
CA THR A 521 30.21 -22.35 -15.96
C THR A 521 31.43 -22.19 -15.03
N ARG A 522 31.46 -22.87 -13.87
CA ARG A 522 32.65 -22.88 -13.00
C ARG A 522 33.84 -23.58 -13.64
N THR A 523 33.65 -24.75 -14.25
CA THR A 523 34.72 -25.48 -14.96
C THR A 523 35.31 -24.65 -16.10
N VAL A 524 34.46 -24.05 -16.93
CA VAL A 524 34.90 -23.21 -18.05
C VAL A 524 35.63 -21.95 -17.57
N LEU A 525 35.14 -21.29 -16.51
CA LEU A 525 35.84 -20.15 -15.91
C LEU A 525 37.13 -20.52 -15.16
N GLY A 526 37.30 -21.78 -14.74
CA GLY A 526 38.57 -22.32 -14.25
C GLY A 526 39.58 -22.40 -15.39
N ALA A 527 39.24 -23.12 -16.45
CA ALA A 527 40.11 -23.30 -17.62
C ALA A 527 40.57 -21.97 -18.26
N VAL A 528 39.72 -20.94 -18.29
CA VAL A 528 40.12 -19.60 -18.78
C VAL A 528 41.12 -18.89 -17.85
N ARG A 529 41.03 -19.09 -16.53
CA ARG A 529 42.00 -18.53 -15.56
C ARG A 529 43.32 -19.30 -15.53
N GLU A 530 43.27 -20.59 -15.85
CA GLU A 530 44.39 -21.53 -15.89
C GLU A 530 45.12 -21.51 -17.26
N GLY A 531 44.64 -20.73 -18.23
CA GLY A 531 45.19 -20.66 -19.59
C GLY A 531 44.95 -21.92 -20.45
N SER A 532 44.18 -22.89 -19.93
CA SER A 532 43.92 -24.19 -20.59
C SER A 532 42.69 -24.18 -21.51
N PHE A 533 41.91 -23.09 -21.52
CA PHE A 533 40.74 -22.94 -22.37
C PHE A 533 41.10 -22.77 -23.86
N ARG A 534 40.88 -23.82 -24.65
CA ARG A 534 40.99 -23.77 -26.11
C ARG A 534 39.75 -23.13 -26.73
N ILE A 535 39.97 -22.17 -27.63
CA ILE A 535 38.90 -21.46 -28.33
C ILE A 535 38.44 -22.27 -29.54
N ASP A 536 37.13 -22.57 -29.58
CA ASP A 536 36.42 -23.04 -30.78
C ASP A 536 36.26 -21.85 -31.74
N ASP A 537 36.93 -21.91 -32.89
CA ASP A 537 36.93 -20.84 -33.90
C ASP A 537 35.56 -20.61 -34.54
N ARG A 538 34.71 -21.63 -34.66
CA ARG A 538 33.34 -21.50 -35.18
C ARG A 538 32.45 -20.75 -34.19
N ARG A 539 32.66 -20.99 -32.88
CA ARG A 539 31.98 -20.21 -31.82
C ARG A 539 32.54 -18.79 -31.71
N TRP A 540 33.85 -18.61 -31.88
CA TRP A 540 34.49 -17.30 -31.86
C TRP A 540 33.99 -16.42 -33.01
N ALA A 541 33.95 -16.95 -34.24
CA ALA A 541 33.41 -16.23 -35.40
C ALA A 541 31.95 -15.78 -35.19
N ARG A 542 31.09 -16.65 -34.63
CA ARG A 542 29.70 -16.29 -34.28
C ARG A 542 29.62 -15.22 -33.19
N PHE A 543 30.43 -15.34 -32.14
CA PHE A 543 30.47 -14.35 -31.05
C PHE A 543 30.95 -12.98 -31.54
N VAL A 544 32.02 -12.93 -32.34
CA VAL A 544 32.50 -11.71 -32.99
C VAL A 544 31.41 -11.10 -33.88
N ALA A 545 30.68 -11.90 -34.67
CA ALA A 545 29.59 -11.41 -35.51
C ALA A 545 28.46 -10.77 -34.67
N THR A 546 27.93 -11.47 -33.65
CA THR A 546 26.85 -10.95 -32.79
C THR A 546 27.27 -9.74 -31.94
N ILE A 547 28.55 -9.61 -31.61
CA ILE A 547 29.08 -8.39 -30.96
C ILE A 547 29.17 -7.24 -31.97
N LYS A 548 29.64 -7.48 -33.21
CA LYS A 548 29.71 -6.45 -34.26
C LYS A 548 28.36 -6.00 -34.80
N GLU A 549 27.35 -6.86 -34.73
CA GLU A 549 25.94 -6.53 -34.97
C GLU A 549 25.39 -5.51 -33.96
N LEU A 550 25.93 -5.49 -32.74
CA LEU A 550 25.56 -4.54 -31.67
C LEU A 550 26.44 -3.29 -31.65
N ASP A 551 27.72 -3.43 -32.02
CA ASP A 551 28.71 -2.35 -32.12
C ASP A 551 29.78 -2.72 -33.16
N ASN A 552 29.68 -2.16 -34.36
CA ASN A 552 30.55 -2.45 -35.51
C ASN A 552 32.04 -2.18 -35.25
N HIS A 553 32.36 -1.33 -34.26
CA HIS A 553 33.72 -0.94 -33.89
C HIS A 553 34.16 -1.51 -32.52
N ALA A 554 33.41 -2.45 -31.96
CA ALA A 554 33.79 -3.14 -30.72
C ALA A 554 35.15 -3.84 -30.85
N VAL A 555 36.01 -3.69 -29.84
CA VAL A 555 37.29 -4.41 -29.77
C VAL A 555 37.10 -5.67 -28.95
N LEU A 556 37.40 -6.82 -29.55
CA LEU A 556 37.38 -8.13 -28.89
C LEU A 556 38.81 -8.65 -28.78
N ASP A 557 39.21 -9.01 -27.56
CA ASP A 557 40.47 -9.69 -27.29
C ASP A 557 40.29 -11.20 -27.50
N ARG A 558 41.07 -11.80 -28.41
CA ARG A 558 41.02 -13.26 -28.68
C ARG A 558 41.70 -14.05 -27.57
N ASP A 559 42.74 -13.51 -26.94
CA ASP A 559 43.47 -14.21 -25.87
C ASP A 559 42.72 -14.10 -24.53
N ASN A 560 41.79 -13.14 -24.41
CA ASN A 560 40.85 -13.00 -23.30
C ASN A 560 39.38 -13.01 -23.79
N PRO A 561 38.81 -14.18 -24.12
CA PRO A 561 37.44 -14.32 -24.63
C PRO A 561 36.32 -14.01 -23.60
N LEU A 562 36.68 -13.39 -22.47
CA LEU A 562 35.76 -12.83 -21.47
C LEU A 562 35.63 -11.30 -21.56
N THR A 563 36.38 -10.60 -22.42
CA THR A 563 36.34 -9.12 -22.50
C THR A 563 35.99 -8.58 -23.88
N VAL A 564 35.07 -7.62 -23.90
CA VAL A 564 34.68 -6.84 -25.09
C VAL A 564 34.68 -5.36 -24.71
N GLN A 565 35.33 -4.52 -25.51
CA GLN A 565 35.33 -3.06 -25.34
C GLN A 565 34.30 -2.42 -26.28
N HIS A 566 33.43 -1.59 -25.72
CA HIS A 566 32.42 -0.84 -26.49
C HIS A 566 33.05 0.45 -27.07
N SER A 567 32.91 0.65 -28.38
CA SER A 567 33.54 1.76 -29.11
C SER A 567 33.07 3.13 -28.62
N THR A 568 31.76 3.33 -28.48
CA THR A 568 31.14 4.63 -28.20
C THR A 568 31.40 5.14 -26.78
N CYS A 569 31.73 4.27 -25.82
CA CYS A 569 32.00 4.70 -24.42
C CYS A 569 33.36 4.24 -23.87
N GLY A 570 34.19 3.56 -24.67
CA GLY A 570 35.52 3.09 -24.30
C GLY A 570 35.58 2.03 -23.20
N ASN A 571 34.47 1.69 -22.54
CA ASN A 571 34.44 0.77 -21.41
C ASN A 571 34.63 -0.70 -21.85
N THR A 572 35.45 -1.43 -21.10
CA THR A 572 35.66 -2.88 -21.27
C THR A 572 34.69 -3.67 -20.38
N PHE A 573 33.78 -4.41 -21.01
CA PHE A 573 32.79 -5.23 -20.34
C PHE A 573 33.28 -6.66 -20.18
N LYS A 574 33.09 -7.22 -18.98
CA LYS A 574 33.40 -8.62 -18.69
C LYS A 574 32.17 -9.50 -18.88
N MET A 575 32.27 -10.48 -19.76
CA MET A 575 31.24 -11.49 -20.02
C MET A 575 31.23 -12.55 -18.91
N ARG A 576 30.07 -13.17 -18.69
CA ARG A 576 29.84 -14.13 -17.61
C ARG A 576 30.57 -15.47 -17.84
N GLN A 577 30.76 -15.84 -19.10
CA GLN A 577 31.50 -17.00 -19.58
C GLN A 577 31.90 -16.73 -21.05
N PRO A 578 32.83 -17.49 -21.65
CA PRO A 578 33.20 -17.32 -23.05
C PRO A 578 31.97 -17.44 -23.96
N TYR A 579 31.95 -16.61 -25.01
CA TYR A 579 30.86 -16.50 -25.99
C TYR A 579 29.49 -16.00 -25.46
N ASP A 580 29.35 -15.59 -24.20
CA ASP A 580 28.11 -14.97 -23.68
C ASP A 580 28.05 -13.48 -24.03
N THR A 581 27.01 -13.06 -24.76
CA THR A 581 26.81 -11.65 -25.18
C THR A 581 25.92 -10.84 -24.26
N LYS A 582 25.29 -11.45 -23.23
CA LYS A 582 24.21 -10.82 -22.46
C LYS A 582 24.61 -9.52 -21.76
N ASN A 583 25.80 -9.49 -21.13
CA ASN A 583 26.28 -8.30 -20.43
C ASN A 583 26.53 -7.13 -21.41
N PHE A 584 27.05 -7.42 -22.60
CA PHE A 584 27.28 -6.41 -23.64
C PHE A 584 25.95 -5.89 -24.21
N LYS A 585 25.02 -6.80 -24.54
CA LYS A 585 23.70 -6.42 -25.07
C LYS A 585 22.89 -5.59 -24.09
N LEU A 586 22.92 -5.92 -22.79
CA LEU A 586 22.27 -5.11 -21.74
C LEU A 586 22.88 -3.70 -21.62
N HIS A 587 24.20 -3.56 -21.77
CA HIS A 587 24.86 -2.25 -21.81
C HIS A 587 24.45 -1.42 -23.04
N VAL A 588 24.54 -2.01 -24.25
CA VAL A 588 24.20 -1.31 -25.51
C VAL A 588 22.72 -0.91 -25.56
N GLN A 589 21.83 -1.72 -24.99
CA GLN A 589 20.39 -1.43 -24.93
C GLN A 589 19.99 -0.45 -23.80
N ALA A 590 20.88 -0.16 -22.85
CA ALA A 590 20.62 0.83 -21.82
C ALA A 590 20.86 2.26 -22.36
N LYS A 591 19.81 3.09 -22.33
CA LYS A 591 19.87 4.52 -22.75
C LYS A 591 20.85 5.39 -21.93
N THR A 592 21.52 4.81 -20.94
CA THR A 592 22.55 5.44 -20.09
C THR A 592 23.96 5.40 -20.68
N CYS A 593 24.16 4.86 -21.90
CA CYS A 593 25.46 4.88 -22.59
C CYS A 593 25.83 6.28 -23.15
N ILE A 594 25.88 7.28 -22.27
CA ILE A 594 26.25 8.67 -22.57
C ILE A 594 27.76 8.86 -22.34
N LEU A 595 28.39 9.65 -23.20
CA LEU A 595 29.84 9.90 -23.25
C LEU A 595 30.40 10.47 -21.95
N GLN A 596 31.37 9.77 -21.32
CA GLN A 596 32.20 10.33 -20.26
C GLN A 596 33.46 11.00 -20.82
N THR A 597 33.31 12.21 -21.37
CA THR A 597 34.43 13.13 -21.60
C THR A 597 34.82 13.87 -20.31
N THR A 598 35.19 13.12 -19.26
CA THR A 598 35.95 13.63 -18.10
C THR A 598 36.49 12.44 -17.28
N GLY A 599 37.81 12.42 -17.02
CA GLY A 599 38.46 11.26 -16.40
C GLY A 599 38.33 11.23 -14.88
N ALA A 600 37.61 10.23 -14.34
CA ALA A 600 37.62 9.90 -12.91
C ALA A 600 37.60 8.38 -12.69
N LYS A 601 38.75 7.79 -12.30
CA LYS A 601 38.83 6.36 -11.93
C LYS A 601 38.15 6.15 -10.57
N SER A 602 37.05 5.41 -10.53
CA SER A 602 36.34 5.05 -9.28
C SER A 602 36.28 3.53 -9.04
N SER A 603 37.44 2.89 -8.88
CA SER A 603 37.55 1.52 -8.35
C SER A 603 37.26 1.45 -6.84
N LYS A 604 36.06 1.89 -6.42
CA LYS A 604 35.52 1.61 -5.09
C LYS A 604 34.62 0.39 -5.16
N LYS A 605 34.87 -0.59 -4.30
CA LYS A 605 33.87 -1.61 -3.97
C LYS A 605 32.64 -0.89 -3.40
N SER A 606 31.46 -1.33 -3.78
CA SER A 606 30.23 -0.92 -3.09
C SER A 606 30.22 -1.53 -1.69
N ASP A 607 30.58 -0.74 -0.68
CA ASP A 607 30.05 -0.96 0.66
C ASP A 607 28.52 -0.97 0.54
N GLY A 608 27.90 -2.08 0.96
CA GLY A 608 26.50 -2.33 0.66
C GLY A 608 25.58 -1.25 1.24
N ALA A 609 24.59 -0.82 0.45
CA ALA A 609 23.67 0.26 0.78
C ALA A 609 23.10 0.10 2.21
N GLY A 610 23.64 0.93 3.11
CA GLY A 610 23.23 1.02 4.49
C GLY A 610 22.74 2.43 4.74
N MET A 611 21.42 2.62 4.67
CA MET A 611 20.80 3.78 5.31
C MET A 611 21.25 3.82 6.78
N LEU A 612 21.54 5.02 7.26
CA LEU A 612 21.60 5.24 8.71
C LEU A 612 20.16 5.15 9.24
N PRO A 613 19.90 4.42 10.34
CA PRO A 613 18.54 4.30 10.85
C PRO A 613 17.92 5.65 11.13
N LEU A 614 16.61 5.81 10.93
CA LEU A 614 15.97 7.14 11.02
C LEU A 614 16.13 7.77 12.42
N THR A 615 16.22 6.93 13.46
CA THR A 615 16.51 7.30 14.85
C THR A 615 17.96 7.78 15.10
N SER A 616 18.89 7.50 14.18
CA SER A 616 20.32 7.85 14.27
C SER A 616 20.65 9.28 13.87
N PHE A 617 19.66 10.07 13.40
CA PHE A 617 19.84 11.51 13.14
C PHE A 617 20.21 12.32 14.40
N ALA A 618 20.02 11.76 15.60
CA ALA A 618 20.36 12.36 16.89
C ALA A 618 21.88 12.34 17.21
N GLY A 619 22.73 12.80 16.28
CA GLY A 619 24.13 13.11 16.58
C GLY A 619 25.10 13.10 15.39
N PHE A 620 25.43 14.27 14.85
CA PHE A 620 26.56 14.46 13.93
C PHE A 620 27.91 14.26 14.66
N LYS A 621 28.32 13.00 14.85
CA LYS A 621 29.72 12.68 15.19
C LYS A 621 30.57 12.82 13.93
N ARG A 622 31.55 13.75 13.95
CA ARG A 622 32.61 13.83 12.93
C ARG A 622 33.30 12.46 12.83
N ARG A 623 33.56 11.99 11.60
CA ARG A 623 34.67 11.07 11.35
C ARG A 623 35.91 11.94 11.12
N SER A 624 36.94 11.75 11.93
CA SER A 624 38.23 12.41 11.79
C SER A 624 39.12 11.65 10.81
N ASP A 625 39.84 12.43 10.01
CA ASP A 625 41.18 12.18 9.46
C ASP A 625 41.44 10.90 8.62
N CYS A 626 41.56 11.12 7.30
CA CYS A 626 42.50 10.37 6.47
C CYS A 626 43.63 11.32 6.03
N SER A 627 44.80 11.19 6.64
CA SER A 627 45.99 11.97 6.28
C SER A 627 46.53 11.55 4.90
N ILE A 628 46.56 12.48 3.95
CA ILE A 628 47.26 12.28 2.66
C ILE A 628 48.73 12.64 2.88
N GLY A 629 49.61 11.64 2.86
CA GLY A 629 51.05 11.85 2.86
C GLY A 629 51.54 12.23 1.46
N SER A 630 52.07 13.45 1.30
CA SER A 630 52.75 13.90 0.09
C SER A 630 54.22 13.48 0.09
N GLY A 631 54.62 12.67 -0.90
CA GLY A 631 56.03 12.41 -1.21
C GLY A 631 56.69 13.62 -1.89
N PRO A 632 58.02 13.80 -1.77
CA PRO A 632 58.70 14.99 -2.26
C PRO A 632 58.96 14.93 -3.78
N HIS A 633 58.69 16.03 -4.48
CA HIS A 633 59.25 16.29 -5.80
C HIS A 633 60.33 17.38 -5.70
N THR A 634 61.59 16.95 -5.75
CA THR A 634 62.73 17.86 -5.91
C THR A 634 62.74 18.44 -7.31
N SER A 635 62.79 19.77 -7.43
CA SER A 635 63.16 20.45 -8.68
C SER A 635 63.98 21.69 -8.34
N THR A 636 65.24 21.69 -8.72
CA THR A 636 66.19 22.79 -8.50
C THR A 636 65.85 23.97 -9.41
N ALA A 637 65.63 25.15 -8.82
CA ALA A 637 65.61 26.43 -9.53
C ALA A 637 66.90 27.21 -9.24
N ALA A 638 67.52 27.78 -10.28
CA ALA A 638 68.79 28.50 -10.17
C ALA A 638 68.61 29.96 -9.73
N LEU A 639 69.70 30.59 -9.27
CA LEU A 639 69.74 32.01 -8.91
C LEU A 639 69.35 32.92 -10.09
N ALA A 640 68.50 33.91 -9.81
CA ALA A 640 68.28 35.09 -10.65
C ALA A 640 68.27 36.35 -9.75
N SER A 641 68.54 37.51 -10.35
CA SER A 641 68.90 38.73 -9.62
C SER A 641 67.75 39.39 -8.85
N GLN A 642 68.11 40.06 -7.75
CA GLN A 642 67.16 40.67 -6.81
C GLN A 642 66.59 42.00 -7.35
N GLN A 643 65.27 42.06 -7.54
CA GLN A 643 64.52 43.32 -7.64
C GLN A 643 63.25 43.23 -6.77
N GLU A 644 62.92 44.32 -6.06
CA GLU A 644 61.79 44.37 -5.14
C GLU A 644 60.44 44.51 -5.88
N ILE A 645 59.87 43.38 -6.31
CA ILE A 645 58.59 43.40 -7.04
C ILE A 645 57.43 43.70 -6.08
N LYS A 646 56.79 44.86 -6.29
CA LYS A 646 55.52 45.23 -5.64
C LYS A 646 54.38 44.40 -6.27
N ARG A 647 53.77 43.51 -5.48
CA ARG A 647 52.63 42.67 -5.89
C ARG A 647 51.42 42.90 -4.98
N VAL A 648 50.24 42.42 -5.38
CA VAL A 648 49.03 42.50 -4.55
C VAL A 648 49.17 41.57 -3.34
N CYS A 649 48.89 42.06 -2.14
CA CYS A 649 48.98 41.31 -0.89
C CYS A 649 48.11 40.04 -0.96
N PRO A 650 48.67 38.83 -0.73
CA PRO A 650 47.92 37.59 -0.89
C PRO A 650 46.77 37.52 0.12
N GLY A 651 46.99 38.02 1.34
CA GLY A 651 46.08 37.77 2.46
C GLY A 651 46.56 36.55 3.24
N ILE A 652 46.03 36.38 4.45
CA ILE A 652 46.41 35.30 5.35
C ILE A 652 45.65 34.03 4.94
N SER A 653 46.41 32.99 4.61
CA SER A 653 45.95 31.69 4.13
C SER A 653 46.18 30.58 5.17
N GLU A 654 45.72 29.36 4.88
CA GLU A 654 45.99 28.17 5.71
C GLU A 654 47.48 27.92 5.95
N GLU A 655 48.34 28.25 4.96
CA GLU A 655 49.80 28.14 5.07
C GLU A 655 50.41 29.12 6.08
N ASP A 656 49.74 30.26 6.31
CA ASP A 656 50.25 31.35 7.16
C ASP A 656 49.69 31.27 8.58
N MET A 657 48.51 30.65 8.75
CA MET A 657 47.94 30.26 10.04
C MET A 657 47.01 29.04 9.88
N PRO A 658 47.40 27.85 10.37
CA PRO A 658 46.56 26.66 10.37
C PRO A 658 45.22 26.90 11.10
N GLY A 659 44.15 26.35 10.53
CA GLY A 659 42.78 26.52 10.98
C GLY A 659 42.01 27.67 10.32
N ILE A 660 42.64 28.48 9.45
CA ILE A 660 41.94 29.57 8.74
C ILE A 660 40.78 29.06 7.89
N SER A 661 40.90 27.90 7.24
CA SER A 661 39.83 27.27 6.46
C SER A 661 38.65 26.88 7.37
N ASN A 662 38.93 26.38 8.59
CA ASN A 662 37.90 26.09 9.60
C ASN A 662 37.26 27.37 10.16
N TYR A 663 37.98 28.48 10.21
CA TYR A 663 37.45 29.79 10.55
C TYR A 663 36.55 30.34 9.44
N LEU A 664 36.97 30.26 8.17
CA LEU A 664 36.23 30.73 7.00
C LEU A 664 34.92 29.94 6.81
N LEU A 665 34.97 28.60 6.86
CA LEU A 665 33.78 27.73 6.82
C LEU A 665 32.78 27.98 7.97
N ARG A 666 33.24 28.55 9.10
CA ARG A 666 32.42 28.88 10.26
C ARG A 666 31.86 30.31 10.22
N THR A 667 32.54 31.24 9.57
CA THR A 667 32.31 32.68 9.76
C THR A 667 31.36 33.22 8.70
N MET A 668 30.06 33.24 9.03
CA MET A 668 28.99 33.72 8.12
C MET A 668 28.97 35.25 7.89
N TYR A 669 30.00 35.98 8.36
CA TYR A 669 30.05 37.45 8.40
C TYR A 669 31.35 38.01 7.78
N ILE A 670 31.31 39.26 7.31
CA ILE A 670 32.36 39.87 6.46
C ILE A 670 33.70 40.17 7.16
N GLY A 671 33.84 39.97 8.47
CA GLY A 671 35.03 40.36 9.22
C GLY A 671 34.95 40.12 10.72
N GLY A 672 35.86 40.73 11.50
CA GLY A 672 35.90 40.60 12.95
C GLY A 672 36.78 41.63 13.64
N GLY A 673 36.83 41.58 14.98
CA GLY A 673 37.65 42.46 15.81
C GLY A 673 37.11 43.86 16.09
N SER A 674 35.85 44.15 15.73
CA SER A 674 35.17 45.41 16.07
C SER A 674 34.82 45.48 17.57
N ARG A 675 34.65 46.69 18.12
CA ARG A 675 34.21 46.91 19.51
C ARG A 675 32.72 46.58 19.67
N ALA A 676 32.30 46.24 20.89
CA ALA A 676 30.89 45.95 21.18
C ALA A 676 29.99 47.18 20.91
N TYR A 677 28.76 46.96 20.43
CA TYR A 677 27.82 48.05 20.07
C TYR A 677 27.62 49.07 21.19
N LYS A 678 27.70 48.67 22.48
CA LYS A 678 27.65 49.60 23.61
C LYS A 678 28.67 50.74 23.46
N HIS A 679 29.92 50.43 23.11
CA HIS A 679 30.97 51.43 22.92
C HIS A 679 30.59 52.50 21.89
N PHE A 680 30.01 52.08 20.76
CA PHE A 680 29.59 53.00 19.70
C PHE A 680 28.28 53.74 20.04
N ALA A 681 27.36 53.11 20.78
CA ALA A 681 26.13 53.75 21.27
C ALA A 681 26.43 54.82 22.33
N ASP A 682 27.30 54.50 23.29
CA ASP A 682 27.77 55.44 24.30
C ASP A 682 28.56 56.60 23.63
N ALA A 683 29.41 56.32 22.63
CA ALA A 683 30.22 57.35 21.95
C ALA A 683 29.43 58.26 20.98
N LEU A 684 28.42 57.74 20.27
CA LEU A 684 27.63 58.52 19.31
C LEU A 684 26.41 59.21 19.93
N TYR A 685 25.83 58.60 20.97
CA TYR A 685 24.51 58.98 21.50
C TYR A 685 24.43 59.05 23.03
N SER A 686 25.53 58.77 23.76
CA SER A 686 25.56 58.75 25.24
C SER A 686 24.46 57.91 25.90
N ALA A 687 23.95 56.91 25.19
CA ALA A 687 22.79 56.12 25.59
C ALA A 687 22.97 54.64 25.22
N PRO A 688 22.50 53.69 26.07
CA PRO A 688 22.68 52.27 25.82
C PRO A 688 21.91 51.84 24.56
N TYR A 689 22.56 51.07 23.69
CA TYR A 689 22.06 50.64 22.37
C TYR A 689 20.57 50.21 22.33
N ALA A 690 20.09 49.51 23.37
CA ALA A 690 18.70 49.04 23.45
C ALA A 690 17.64 50.15 23.64
N LYS A 691 18.03 51.37 24.02
CA LYS A 691 17.15 52.55 24.13
C LYS A 691 17.18 53.45 22.89
N LEU A 692 18.08 53.20 21.94
CA LEU A 692 18.18 53.96 20.69
C LEU A 692 17.04 53.58 19.72
N LYS A 693 16.57 54.55 18.94
CA LYS A 693 15.61 54.32 17.84
C LYS A 693 16.25 53.50 16.72
N ALA A 694 15.43 52.90 15.84
CA ALA A 694 15.91 52.03 14.76
C ALA A 694 16.98 52.69 13.85
N ALA A 695 16.84 53.98 13.53
CA ALA A 695 17.82 54.73 12.74
C ALA A 695 19.14 54.98 13.50
N GLU A 696 19.05 55.39 14.76
CA GLU A 696 20.21 55.59 15.66
C GLU A 696 20.97 54.26 15.88
N GLN A 697 20.24 53.15 16.06
CA GLN A 697 20.78 51.79 16.05
C GLN A 697 21.42 51.41 14.72
N GLN A 698 20.94 51.90 13.58
CA GLN A 698 21.55 51.65 12.28
C GLN A 698 22.88 52.39 12.12
N ASN A 699 22.98 53.63 12.61
CA ASN A 699 24.25 54.37 12.62
C ASN A 699 25.30 53.69 13.52
N VAL A 700 24.91 53.23 14.72
CA VAL A 700 25.78 52.42 15.59
C VAL A 700 26.24 51.13 14.91
N GLN A 701 25.36 50.46 14.16
CA GLN A 701 25.74 49.29 13.38
C GLN A 701 26.74 49.65 12.27
N ASN A 702 26.49 50.71 11.51
CA ASN A 702 27.33 51.13 10.38
C ASN A 702 28.76 51.44 10.86
N GLU A 703 28.91 52.16 11.98
CA GLU A 703 30.22 52.37 12.61
C GLU A 703 30.88 51.06 13.07
N ALA A 704 30.12 50.16 13.70
CA ALA A 704 30.66 48.86 14.10
C ALA A 704 31.07 47.97 12.90
N HIS A 705 30.44 48.12 11.72
CA HIS A 705 30.83 47.46 10.46
C HIS A 705 32.08 48.12 9.83
N GLY A 706 32.20 49.44 9.91
CA GLY A 706 33.38 50.17 9.43
C GLY A 706 34.63 49.74 10.20
N ASN A 707 34.53 49.78 11.54
CA ASN A 707 35.61 49.57 12.51
C ASN A 707 35.92 48.09 12.82
N VAL A 708 35.68 47.15 11.89
CA VAL A 708 36.24 45.78 11.99
C VAL A 708 37.77 45.84 11.78
N ALA A 709 38.54 45.02 12.51
CA ALA A 709 39.99 44.97 12.40
C ALA A 709 40.47 44.10 11.22
N TRP A 710 39.75 43.01 10.93
CA TRP A 710 40.00 42.12 9.80
C TRP A 710 38.73 41.87 8.99
N ARG A 711 38.90 41.52 7.71
CA ARG A 711 37.85 41.21 6.73
C ARG A 711 38.11 39.87 6.05
N VAL A 712 37.03 39.17 5.75
CA VAL A 712 37.05 37.88 5.05
C VAL A 712 36.89 38.12 3.55
N ASP A 713 37.80 37.54 2.75
CA ASP A 713 37.71 37.50 1.29
C ASP A 713 37.39 36.08 0.84
N GLU A 714 36.09 35.82 0.64
CA GLU A 714 35.56 34.52 0.21
C GLU A 714 36.01 34.15 -1.21
N SER A 715 36.28 35.14 -2.07
CA SER A 715 36.66 34.91 -3.48
C SER A 715 38.07 34.32 -3.62
N ARG A 716 38.94 34.58 -2.64
CA ARG A 716 40.31 34.08 -2.57
C ARG A 716 40.54 33.14 -1.38
N ASN A 717 39.51 32.87 -0.58
CA ASN A 717 39.54 32.05 0.63
C ASN A 717 40.64 32.46 1.64
N VAL A 718 40.75 33.77 1.92
CA VAL A 718 41.78 34.37 2.80
C VAL A 718 41.19 35.42 3.75
N VAL A 719 41.94 35.73 4.82
CA VAL A 719 41.66 36.87 5.71
C VAL A 719 42.58 38.06 5.38
N THR A 720 42.10 39.29 5.49
CA THR A 720 42.90 40.52 5.29
C THR A 720 42.66 41.53 6.41
N ALA A 721 43.64 42.39 6.69
CA ALA A 721 43.41 43.56 7.55
C ALA A 721 42.48 44.56 6.87
N SER A 722 41.59 45.21 7.63
CA SER A 722 40.68 46.24 7.07
C SER A 722 41.43 47.42 6.47
N ASN A 723 42.60 47.74 7.04
CA ASN A 723 43.55 48.72 6.54
C ASN A 723 44.70 48.07 5.75
N CYS A 724 44.49 46.91 5.14
CA CYS A 724 45.48 46.24 4.28
C CYS A 724 45.97 47.23 3.20
N THR A 725 47.28 47.46 3.15
CA THR A 725 47.91 48.40 2.19
C THR A 725 47.81 47.93 0.74
N ARG A 726 47.20 46.78 0.48
CA ARG A 726 47.08 46.03 -0.79
C ARG A 726 48.40 45.70 -1.49
N ILE A 727 49.52 46.31 -1.14
CA ILE A 727 50.84 46.07 -1.68
C ILE A 727 51.65 45.22 -0.70
N ALA A 728 52.17 44.11 -1.21
CA ALA A 728 53.17 43.25 -0.58
C ALA A 728 54.53 43.41 -1.28
N ARG A 729 55.60 43.07 -0.55
CA ARG A 729 56.99 43.03 -1.04
C ARG A 729 57.46 41.58 -1.00
N THR A 730 58.15 41.13 -2.04
CA THR A 730 58.83 39.84 -2.05
C THR A 730 60.13 39.95 -1.25
N VAL A 731 60.41 38.96 -0.39
CA VAL A 731 61.74 38.78 0.19
C VAL A 731 62.51 37.86 -0.77
N PRO A 732 63.73 38.20 -1.22
CA PRO A 732 64.50 37.37 -2.14
C PRO A 732 65.00 36.10 -1.44
N THR A 733 64.16 35.06 -1.46
CA THR A 733 64.39 33.72 -0.90
C THR A 733 63.85 32.68 -1.89
N VAL A 734 64.39 31.46 -1.85
CA VAL A 734 64.26 30.45 -2.93
C VAL A 734 62.81 30.07 -3.24
N ASP A 735 61.93 30.07 -2.24
CA ASP A 735 60.53 29.69 -2.38
C ASP A 735 59.65 30.75 -3.09
N GLY A 736 60.19 31.95 -3.32
CA GLY A 736 59.50 33.04 -4.03
C GLY A 736 58.23 33.60 -3.37
N LYS A 737 57.86 33.10 -2.17
CA LYS A 737 56.57 33.40 -1.52
C LYS A 737 56.44 34.90 -1.20
N LEU A 738 55.31 35.47 -1.63
CA LEU A 738 55.01 36.88 -1.44
C LEU A 738 54.62 37.15 0.01
N GLY A 739 55.46 37.88 0.76
CA GLY A 739 55.23 38.18 2.16
C GLY A 739 53.96 39.01 2.40
N LEU A 740 53.28 38.77 3.53
CA LEU A 740 52.13 39.57 3.94
C LEU A 740 52.50 41.05 4.06
N CYS A 741 51.58 41.94 3.71
CA CYS A 741 51.78 43.37 4.00
C CYS A 741 51.81 43.61 5.52
N LYS A 742 52.49 44.66 5.98
CA LYS A 742 52.72 44.92 7.43
C LYS A 742 51.44 44.83 8.27
N ASN A 743 50.31 45.30 7.73
CA ASN A 743 49.04 45.32 8.45
C ASN A 743 48.36 43.93 8.49
N CYS A 744 48.50 43.11 7.45
CA CYS A 744 48.07 41.70 7.49
C CYS A 744 48.99 40.84 8.36
N ALA A 745 50.29 41.10 8.36
CA ALA A 745 51.24 40.45 9.28
C ALA A 745 50.90 40.78 10.75
N ALA A 746 50.58 42.03 11.07
CA ALA A 746 50.18 42.43 12.43
C ALA A 746 48.89 41.77 12.94
N LEU A 747 47.99 41.28 12.06
CA LEU A 747 46.87 40.45 12.49
C LEU A 747 47.31 39.10 13.04
N LEU A 748 48.38 38.51 12.50
CA LEU A 748 48.87 37.21 12.96
C LEU A 748 49.15 37.24 14.46
N ASP A 749 49.63 38.36 15.02
CA ASP A 749 49.90 38.51 16.46
C ASP A 749 48.74 38.98 17.32
N LEU A 750 47.64 39.41 16.71
CA LEU A 750 46.46 39.89 17.44
C LEU A 750 45.80 38.73 18.19
N LYS A 751 45.91 38.73 19.54
CA LYS A 751 45.36 37.67 20.42
C LYS A 751 43.90 37.32 20.12
N GLY A 752 43.08 38.34 19.83
CA GLY A 752 41.67 38.16 19.44
C GLY A 752 41.47 37.46 18.09
N PHE A 753 42.41 37.63 17.13
CA PHE A 753 42.39 36.91 15.87
C PHE A 753 42.84 35.44 16.05
N LYS A 754 43.97 35.20 16.74
CA LYS A 754 44.45 33.83 17.09
C LYS A 754 43.32 33.01 17.74
N ALA A 755 42.67 33.56 18.77
CA ALA A 755 41.55 32.92 19.47
C ALA A 755 40.30 32.74 18.58
N SER A 756 40.01 33.68 17.68
CA SER A 756 38.88 33.57 16.74
C SER A 756 39.08 32.43 15.74
N VAL A 757 40.31 32.22 15.26
CA VAL A 757 40.65 31.14 14.32
C VAL A 757 40.62 29.78 15.03
N GLN A 758 41.32 29.65 16.16
CA GLN A 758 41.45 28.42 16.95
C GLN A 758 40.15 27.93 17.62
N TYR A 759 39.10 28.76 17.70
CA TYR A 759 37.83 28.38 18.30
C TYR A 759 37.13 27.21 17.57
N GLU A 760 36.80 26.15 18.30
CA GLU A 760 35.94 25.07 17.79
C GLU A 760 34.45 25.33 18.09
N ALA A 761 33.61 25.24 17.05
CA ALA A 761 32.16 25.39 17.20
C ALA A 761 31.53 24.14 17.83
N ARG A 762 30.84 24.30 18.97
CA ARG A 762 29.99 23.27 19.57
C ARG A 762 28.84 22.90 18.60
N PRO A 763 28.39 21.62 18.55
CA PRO A 763 27.42 21.16 17.56
C PRO A 763 26.06 21.86 17.63
N ASN A 764 25.62 22.27 18.81
CA ASN A 764 24.34 22.96 19.00
C ASN A 764 24.49 24.48 18.86
N GLN A 765 24.46 24.98 17.61
CA GLN A 765 24.51 26.41 17.27
C GLN A 765 23.22 27.22 17.63
N LYS A 766 22.54 26.88 18.72
CA LYS A 766 21.26 27.51 19.16
C LYS A 766 21.35 29.03 19.35
N PHE A 767 22.54 29.55 19.64
CA PHE A 767 22.80 30.96 19.95
C PHE A 767 23.56 31.72 18.84
N THR A 768 23.69 31.17 17.62
CA THR A 768 24.27 31.92 16.49
C THR A 768 23.40 33.13 16.17
N ASN A 769 23.98 34.32 16.25
CA ASN A 769 23.27 35.58 16.09
C ASN A 769 22.78 35.76 14.63
N ARG A 770 21.47 35.60 14.43
CA ARG A 770 20.81 35.64 13.13
C ARG A 770 21.03 36.94 12.34
N ARG A 771 21.35 38.06 13.01
CA ARG A 771 21.67 39.35 12.37
C ARG A 771 22.92 39.28 11.49
N TRP A 772 23.85 38.38 11.82
CA TRP A 772 25.13 38.23 11.15
C TRP A 772 25.17 37.08 10.13
N ILE A 773 24.02 36.43 9.88
CA ILE A 773 23.90 35.37 8.88
C ILE A 773 23.57 35.99 7.53
N ARG A 774 24.34 35.66 6.47
CA ARG A 774 23.95 35.95 5.08
C ARG A 774 22.71 35.15 4.70
N ALA A 775 21.53 35.68 5.00
CA ALA A 775 20.25 35.03 4.74
C ALA A 775 20.06 34.70 3.25
N SER A 776 20.45 35.60 2.34
CA SER A 776 20.41 35.39 0.88
C SER A 776 21.21 34.18 0.44
N LEU A 777 22.48 34.08 0.84
CA LEU A 777 23.36 32.94 0.55
C LEU A 777 22.79 31.63 1.13
N SER A 778 22.26 31.69 2.35
CA SER A 778 21.65 30.56 3.05
C SER A 778 20.39 30.06 2.32
N MET A 779 19.57 30.97 1.78
CA MET A 779 18.39 30.63 0.97
C MET A 779 18.78 30.10 -0.42
N GLN A 780 19.84 30.63 -1.04
CA GLN A 780 20.36 30.10 -2.31
C GLN A 780 20.84 28.65 -2.15
N PHE A 781 21.64 28.37 -1.12
CA PHE A 781 22.05 27.00 -0.76
C PHE A 781 20.84 26.09 -0.51
N ALA A 782 19.84 26.56 0.24
CA ALA A 782 18.62 25.81 0.50
C ALA A 782 17.81 25.51 -0.78
N LYS A 783 17.79 26.40 -1.77
CA LYS A 783 17.16 26.14 -3.09
C LYS A 783 17.90 25.07 -3.87
N VAL A 784 19.23 25.19 -3.98
CA VAL A 784 20.08 24.23 -4.72
C VAL A 784 19.98 22.81 -4.14
N HIS A 785 19.82 22.67 -2.82
CA HIS A 785 19.72 21.38 -2.14
C HIS A 785 18.28 20.94 -1.78
N GLY A 786 17.23 21.58 -2.32
CA GLY A 786 15.83 21.18 -2.10
C GLY A 786 15.28 21.39 -0.67
N VAL A 787 16.04 22.06 0.22
CA VAL A 787 15.67 22.29 1.63
C VAL A 787 14.87 23.61 1.80
N TYR A 788 14.71 24.40 0.73
CA TYR A 788 14.09 25.73 0.77
C TYR A 788 12.67 25.73 1.35
N GLU A 789 11.80 24.83 0.88
CA GLU A 789 10.40 24.73 1.33
C GLU A 789 10.28 24.41 2.82
N ILE A 790 11.19 23.57 3.34
CA ILE A 790 11.28 23.16 4.75
C ILE A 790 11.68 24.35 5.65
N ILE A 791 12.39 25.34 5.10
CA ILE A 791 12.94 26.48 5.85
C ILE A 791 12.02 27.73 5.76
N VAL A 792 11.32 27.91 4.64
CA VAL A 792 10.48 29.09 4.38
C VAL A 792 9.08 28.95 4.96
N ASN A 793 8.42 27.79 4.79
CA ASN A 793 7.02 27.61 5.20
C ASN A 793 6.93 27.33 6.72
N LYS A 794 6.94 28.40 7.51
CA LYS A 794 6.86 28.30 8.98
C LYS A 794 5.45 28.03 9.49
N ASP A 795 4.47 28.59 8.80
CA ASP A 795 3.11 28.77 9.29
C ASP A 795 2.19 27.67 8.72
N GLU A 796 2.34 27.35 7.43
CA GLU A 796 1.73 26.16 6.78
C GLU A 796 2.74 25.02 6.63
N ARG A 797 3.13 24.39 7.74
CA ARG A 797 3.97 23.18 7.67
C ARG A 797 3.18 21.99 7.20
N THR A 798 3.61 21.36 6.12
CA THR A 798 3.03 20.11 5.60
C THR A 798 3.27 18.95 6.59
N PRO A 799 2.49 17.85 6.54
CA PRO A 799 2.69 16.70 7.43
C PRO A 799 4.11 16.14 7.39
N ALA A 800 4.73 16.08 6.20
CA ALA A 800 6.12 15.65 6.02
C ALA A 800 7.12 16.59 6.72
N GLN A 801 6.93 17.91 6.63
CA GLN A 801 7.75 18.89 7.34
C GLN A 801 7.58 18.80 8.87
N ARG A 802 6.36 18.53 9.35
CA ARG A 802 6.10 18.31 10.79
C ARG A 802 6.83 17.05 11.29
N PHE A 803 6.70 15.93 10.58
CA PHE A 803 7.38 14.68 10.89
C PHE A 803 8.91 14.83 10.89
N LEU A 804 9.48 15.44 9.85
CA LEU A 804 10.92 15.70 9.76
C LEU A 804 11.43 16.54 10.95
N LEU A 805 10.70 17.57 11.36
CA LEU A 805 11.07 18.37 12.53
C LEU A 805 10.97 17.59 13.84
N GLN A 806 9.97 16.71 14.01
CA GLN A 806 9.87 15.83 15.17
C GLN A 806 11.02 14.81 15.22
N VAL A 807 11.41 14.23 14.07
CA VAL A 807 12.59 13.36 13.96
C VAL A 807 13.88 14.12 14.30
N LEU A 808 14.09 15.31 13.74
CA LEU A 808 15.31 16.12 13.96
C LEU A 808 15.46 16.62 15.40
N LYS A 809 14.36 16.90 16.11
CA LYS A 809 14.40 17.16 17.56
C LYS A 809 14.62 15.90 18.40
N GLY A 810 14.35 14.72 17.85
CA GLY A 810 14.33 13.44 18.57
C GLY A 810 13.04 13.16 19.33
N GLU A 811 11.92 13.81 18.98
CA GLU A 811 10.58 13.56 19.54
C GLU A 811 10.00 12.20 19.08
N MET A 812 10.47 11.66 17.94
CA MET A 812 10.00 10.36 17.40
C MET A 812 10.80 9.13 17.89
N LYS A 813 11.66 9.25 18.91
CA LYS A 813 12.58 8.17 19.34
C LYS A 813 11.87 6.90 19.81
N ASP A 814 10.72 7.05 20.46
CA ASP A 814 9.97 5.92 21.04
C ASP A 814 9.06 5.25 19.99
N CYS A 815 8.74 5.96 18.89
CA CYS A 815 7.96 5.48 17.75
C CYS A 815 8.75 4.52 16.83
N LYS A 816 9.60 3.64 17.41
CA LYS A 816 10.59 2.82 16.68
C LYS A 816 10.01 1.98 15.55
N ILE A 817 8.84 1.38 15.76
CA ILE A 817 8.15 0.56 14.74
C ILE A 817 7.79 1.42 13.53
N PHE A 818 7.25 2.63 13.74
CA PHE A 818 6.89 3.55 12.67
C PHE A 818 8.12 4.12 11.95
N CYS A 819 9.15 4.52 12.70
CA CYS A 819 10.42 4.97 12.10
C CYS A 819 11.09 3.85 11.28
N GLY A 820 11.06 2.61 11.77
CA GLY A 820 11.56 1.44 11.05
C GLY A 820 10.73 1.06 9.82
N MET A 821 9.42 1.33 9.83
CA MET A 821 8.56 1.19 8.65
C MET A 821 8.95 2.18 7.55
N VAL A 822 9.10 3.47 7.90
CA VAL A 822 9.54 4.52 6.96
C VAL A 822 10.93 4.22 6.38
N GLU A 823 11.85 3.71 7.22
CA GLU A 823 13.18 3.25 6.80
C GLU A 823 13.12 2.07 5.81
N VAL A 824 12.20 1.11 6.02
CA VAL A 824 12.01 -0.03 5.12
C VAL A 824 11.36 0.38 3.79
N MET A 825 10.43 1.34 3.80
CA MET A 825 9.84 1.89 2.57
C MET A 825 10.90 2.62 1.73
N ALA A 826 11.67 3.53 2.33
CA ALA A 826 12.76 4.22 1.65
C ALA A 826 13.83 3.25 1.09
N MET A 827 14.21 2.22 1.86
CA MET A 827 15.10 1.15 1.38
C MET A 827 14.51 0.36 0.19
N MET A 828 13.18 0.19 0.12
CA MET A 828 12.52 -0.48 -1.01
C MET A 828 12.58 0.37 -2.27
N ASP A 829 12.33 1.67 -2.17
CA ASP A 829 12.38 2.61 -3.29
C ASP A 829 13.83 2.77 -3.82
N ASP A 830 14.81 2.97 -2.93
CA ASP A 830 16.25 2.98 -3.28
C ASP A 830 16.65 1.71 -4.06
N LYS A 831 16.18 0.54 -3.59
CA LYS A 831 16.44 -0.75 -4.24
C LYS A 831 15.74 -0.89 -5.59
N ALA A 832 14.51 -0.39 -5.72
CA ALA A 832 13.77 -0.39 -6.98
C ALA A 832 14.47 0.51 -8.03
N LEU A 833 14.87 1.73 -7.63
CA LEU A 833 15.66 2.65 -8.47
C LEU A 833 17.00 2.05 -8.91
N CYS A 834 17.67 1.27 -8.03
CA CYS A 834 18.89 0.55 -8.38
C CYS A 834 18.65 -0.73 -9.21
N GLY A 835 17.41 -1.16 -9.44
CA GLY A 835 17.08 -2.44 -10.11
C GLY A 835 17.47 -3.68 -9.29
N VAL A 836 17.62 -3.57 -7.97
CA VAL A 836 18.12 -4.63 -7.09
C VAL A 836 16.98 -5.22 -6.24
N SER A 837 16.84 -6.54 -6.26
CA SER A 837 15.81 -7.22 -5.45
C SER A 837 16.01 -7.02 -3.92
N LEU A 838 14.93 -7.22 -3.16
CA LEU A 838 14.95 -7.13 -1.69
C LEU A 838 15.75 -8.26 -1.00
N GLN A 839 16.40 -9.15 -1.75
CA GLN A 839 17.33 -10.14 -1.20
C GLN A 839 18.43 -9.47 -0.35
N ASN A 840 18.78 -10.10 0.77
CA ASN A 840 19.75 -9.61 1.76
C ASN A 840 19.49 -8.18 2.28
N ALA A 841 18.25 -7.67 2.19
CA ALA A 841 17.83 -6.46 2.90
C ALA A 841 17.96 -6.67 4.41
N LYS A 842 18.41 -5.62 5.12
CA LYS A 842 18.40 -5.56 6.59
C LYS A 842 17.12 -4.85 7.01
N TYR A 843 16.44 -5.38 8.01
CA TYR A 843 15.20 -4.82 8.54
C TYR A 843 15.44 -4.35 9.99
N PRO A 844 14.94 -3.17 10.40
CA PRO A 844 15.04 -2.70 11.78
C PRO A 844 14.41 -3.71 12.76
N PRO A 845 15.01 -3.96 13.94
CA PRO A 845 14.63 -5.07 14.80
C PRO A 845 13.20 -4.93 15.35
N ASP A 846 12.82 -3.74 15.83
CA ASP A 846 11.49 -3.50 16.40
C ASP A 846 10.38 -3.66 15.33
N PHE A 847 10.60 -3.11 14.13
CA PHE A 847 9.70 -3.30 12.98
C PHE A 847 9.60 -4.77 12.57
N ASN A 848 10.73 -5.48 12.54
CA ASN A 848 10.77 -6.89 12.16
C ASN A 848 10.09 -7.81 13.20
N GLN A 849 10.13 -7.44 14.48
CA GLN A 849 9.35 -8.09 15.53
C GLN A 849 7.85 -7.84 15.33
N PHE A 850 7.43 -6.59 15.11
CA PHE A 850 6.04 -6.26 14.81
C PHE A 850 5.50 -7.00 13.58
N CYS A 851 6.29 -7.11 12.51
CA CYS A 851 5.96 -7.93 11.34
C CYS A 851 5.76 -9.42 11.70
N HIS A 852 6.57 -9.96 12.62
CA HIS A 852 6.41 -11.33 13.12
C HIS A 852 5.15 -11.47 13.98
N GLU A 853 4.81 -10.48 14.80
CA GLU A 853 3.58 -10.46 15.60
C GLU A 853 2.32 -10.48 14.70
N ILE A 854 2.24 -9.60 13.70
CA ILE A 854 1.14 -9.63 12.70
C ILE A 854 1.10 -11.00 12.01
N ALA A 855 2.24 -11.55 11.61
CA ALA A 855 2.31 -12.84 10.92
C ALA A 855 1.84 -14.04 11.77
N ASN A 856 1.93 -13.95 13.11
CA ASN A 856 1.38 -14.97 14.01
C ASN A 856 -0.13 -14.74 14.28
N ILE A 857 -0.59 -13.49 14.37
CA ILE A 857 -2.01 -13.15 14.57
C ILE A 857 -2.84 -13.51 13.34
N SER A 858 -2.37 -13.12 12.15
CA SER A 858 -2.99 -13.46 10.87
C SER A 858 -1.97 -13.39 9.73
N PRO A 859 -1.52 -14.53 9.19
CA PRO A 859 -0.66 -14.56 8.02
C PRO A 859 -1.25 -13.77 6.83
N LEU A 860 -2.57 -13.78 6.66
CA LEU A 860 -3.26 -13.03 5.61
C LEU A 860 -3.15 -11.51 5.83
N ALA A 861 -3.37 -11.03 7.05
CA ALA A 861 -3.16 -9.61 7.39
C ALA A 861 -1.69 -9.20 7.17
N TYR A 862 -0.74 -10.08 7.51
CA TYR A 862 0.67 -9.83 7.25
C TYR A 862 1.00 -9.81 5.75
N HIS A 863 0.37 -10.65 4.92
CA HIS A 863 0.55 -10.58 3.47
C HIS A 863 0.11 -9.22 2.91
N THR A 864 -1.05 -8.71 3.32
CA THR A 864 -1.54 -7.36 2.92
C THR A 864 -0.64 -6.24 3.46
N PHE A 865 -0.24 -6.31 4.74
CA PHE A 865 0.70 -5.36 5.35
C PHE A 865 2.01 -5.31 4.56
N ARG A 866 2.57 -6.49 4.24
CA ARG A 866 3.85 -6.62 3.55
C ARG A 866 3.82 -6.13 2.10
N SER A 867 2.68 -6.23 1.40
CA SER A 867 2.55 -5.66 0.05
C SER A 867 2.58 -4.12 0.02
N ILE A 868 2.25 -3.46 1.14
CA ILE A 868 2.16 -2.00 1.24
C ILE A 868 3.40 -1.40 1.91
N PHE A 869 3.77 -1.94 3.08
CA PHE A 869 4.83 -1.39 3.96
C PHE A 869 6.14 -2.19 3.93
N GLY A 870 6.20 -3.25 3.13
CA GLY A 870 7.35 -4.14 3.06
C GLY A 870 7.49 -5.09 4.25
N GLY A 871 8.66 -5.74 4.34
CA GLY A 871 8.98 -6.70 5.39
C GLY A 871 9.50 -8.04 4.88
N GLN A 872 10.00 -8.86 5.81
CA GLN A 872 10.52 -10.20 5.49
C GLN A 872 9.43 -11.16 5.01
N THR A 873 9.79 -12.16 4.23
CA THR A 873 8.86 -13.24 3.87
C THR A 873 8.56 -14.11 5.10
N THR A 874 7.37 -14.70 5.16
CA THR A 874 7.03 -15.68 6.21
C THR A 874 8.00 -16.88 6.22
N SER A 875 8.52 -17.27 5.05
CA SER A 875 9.61 -18.25 4.92
C SER A 875 10.89 -17.84 5.67
N ASN A 876 11.23 -16.55 5.72
CA ASN A 876 12.37 -16.06 6.50
C ASN A 876 12.08 -16.06 8.00
N PHE A 877 10.84 -15.82 8.44
CA PHE A 877 10.47 -16.03 9.86
C PHE A 877 10.59 -17.51 10.27
N CYS A 878 10.22 -18.44 9.39
CA CYS A 878 10.49 -19.86 9.62
C CYS A 878 11.99 -20.19 9.60
N LEU A 879 12.81 -19.50 8.78
CA LEU A 879 14.27 -19.61 8.86
C LEU A 879 14.81 -19.04 10.20
N CYS A 880 14.20 -17.99 10.74
CA CYS A 880 14.49 -17.50 12.08
C CYS A 880 14.06 -18.49 13.18
N ARG A 881 12.99 -19.29 12.99
CA ARG A 881 12.71 -20.45 13.87
C ARG A 881 13.82 -21.50 13.79
N VAL A 882 14.39 -21.78 12.61
CA VAL A 882 15.55 -22.68 12.47
C VAL A 882 16.80 -22.10 13.16
N ILE A 883 17.01 -20.78 13.13
CA ILE A 883 18.10 -20.09 13.85
C ILE A 883 17.84 -20.08 15.38
N ARG A 884 16.58 -19.99 15.80
CA ARG A 884 16.10 -20.23 17.18
C ARG A 884 16.09 -21.71 17.59
N GLY A 885 16.47 -22.65 16.72
CA GLY A 885 16.74 -24.06 17.03
C GLY A 885 17.96 -24.30 17.94
N ARG A 886 18.22 -23.35 18.84
CA ARG A 886 19.14 -23.38 19.98
C ARG A 886 18.39 -23.30 21.33
N GLU A 887 17.12 -22.91 21.29
CA GLU A 887 16.16 -23.08 22.38
C GLU A 887 15.77 -24.58 22.46
N ARG A 888 15.33 -25.06 23.64
CA ARG A 888 15.14 -26.51 23.87
C ARG A 888 14.11 -27.11 22.91
N CYS A 889 14.44 -28.24 22.29
CA CYS A 889 13.47 -29.02 21.51
C CYS A 889 12.43 -29.66 22.44
N PHE A 890 11.23 -29.89 21.92
CA PHE A 890 10.26 -30.78 22.58
C PHE A 890 10.85 -32.19 22.73
N PRO A 891 10.52 -32.92 23.83
CA PRO A 891 10.90 -34.32 24.00
C PRO A 891 10.25 -35.21 22.94
N LEU A 892 10.74 -36.46 22.87
CA LEU A 892 10.36 -37.46 21.86
C LEU A 892 8.96 -38.05 22.06
N ALA A 893 8.40 -37.94 23.27
CA ALA A 893 7.05 -38.34 23.62
C ALA A 893 6.26 -37.14 24.18
N ILE A 894 4.95 -37.29 24.27
CA ILE A 894 4.12 -36.41 25.12
C ILE A 894 4.12 -37.06 26.51
N ASP A 895 5.07 -36.65 27.33
CA ASP A 895 5.26 -37.08 28.71
C ASP A 895 5.20 -35.88 29.68
N ASP A 896 5.25 -36.14 30.98
CA ASP A 896 5.12 -35.12 32.03
C ASP A 896 6.13 -33.96 31.88
N SER A 897 7.31 -34.20 31.28
CA SER A 897 8.30 -33.13 31.08
C SER A 897 7.87 -32.07 30.06
N VAL A 898 6.90 -32.36 29.19
CA VAL A 898 6.24 -31.36 28.33
C VAL A 898 5.45 -30.36 29.18
N PHE A 899 4.78 -30.85 30.22
CA PHE A 899 3.99 -30.03 31.14
C PHE A 899 4.89 -29.23 32.09
N ASP A 900 6.01 -29.80 32.55
CA ASP A 900 7.05 -29.05 33.28
C ASP A 900 7.63 -27.89 32.46
N ILE A 901 7.94 -28.14 31.17
CA ILE A 901 8.44 -27.11 30.24
C ILE A 901 7.40 -26.01 30.05
N ALA A 902 6.12 -26.39 29.88
CA ALA A 902 5.02 -25.43 29.75
C ALA A 902 4.83 -24.60 31.03
N GLN A 903 4.78 -25.25 32.20
CA GLN A 903 4.65 -24.59 33.50
C GLN A 903 5.81 -23.63 33.75
N SER A 904 7.06 -24.07 33.55
CA SER A 904 8.26 -23.23 33.66
C SER A 904 8.20 -22.01 32.73
N TYR A 905 7.64 -22.16 31.51
CA TYR A 905 7.44 -21.03 30.61
C TYR A 905 6.40 -20.06 31.16
N PHE A 906 5.22 -20.52 31.58
CA PHE A 906 4.16 -19.66 32.15
C PHE A 906 4.63 -18.93 33.42
N SER A 907 5.40 -19.58 34.29
CA SER A 907 6.04 -18.94 35.44
C SER A 907 7.05 -17.87 35.01
N SER A 908 7.84 -18.09 33.94
CA SER A 908 8.82 -17.10 33.47
C SER A 908 8.19 -15.82 32.90
N ILE A 909 6.96 -15.89 32.41
CA ILE A 909 6.16 -14.73 31.95
C ILE A 909 5.11 -14.27 32.98
N ASN A 910 5.12 -14.86 34.17
CA ASN A 910 4.22 -14.59 35.30
C ASN A 910 2.71 -14.66 34.93
N TYR A 911 2.33 -15.62 34.08
CA TYR A 911 0.96 -15.76 33.56
C TYR A 911 0.09 -16.64 34.47
N THR A 912 -1.02 -16.08 34.95
CA THR A 912 -1.96 -16.74 35.88
C THR A 912 -3.34 -17.01 35.28
N GLY A 913 -3.48 -16.92 33.95
CA GLY A 913 -4.75 -17.18 33.24
C GLY A 913 -5.00 -18.67 32.97
N PRO A 914 -6.21 -19.03 32.52
CA PRO A 914 -6.52 -20.40 32.12
C PRO A 914 -5.70 -20.81 30.89
N VAL A 915 -4.95 -21.91 31.01
CA VAL A 915 -4.13 -22.48 29.93
C VAL A 915 -4.88 -23.63 29.26
N CYS A 916 -4.90 -23.64 27.93
CA CYS A 916 -5.27 -24.80 27.13
C CYS A 916 -4.03 -25.28 26.36
N LEU A 917 -3.60 -26.52 26.62
CA LEU A 917 -2.57 -27.20 25.84
C LEU A 917 -3.26 -28.11 24.82
N SER A 918 -3.07 -27.83 23.54
CA SER A 918 -3.62 -28.64 22.44
C SER A 918 -2.53 -29.09 21.48
N CYS A 919 -2.57 -30.35 21.06
CA CYS A 919 -1.76 -30.83 19.95
C CYS A 919 -2.38 -30.36 18.64
N ASN A 920 -1.55 -29.93 17.68
CA ASN A 920 -2.02 -29.53 16.36
C ASN A 920 -1.86 -30.69 15.37
N ASP A 921 -2.83 -31.61 15.35
CA ASP A 921 -2.84 -32.79 14.48
C ASP A 921 -3.11 -32.49 12.98
N THR A 922 -3.06 -31.22 12.56
CA THR A 922 -3.19 -30.89 11.13
C THR A 922 -1.97 -31.37 10.33
N LYS A 923 -2.12 -32.57 9.75
CA LYS A 923 -1.26 -33.25 8.75
C LYS A 923 -0.18 -34.21 9.30
N LEU A 924 -0.55 -35.09 10.22
CA LEU A 924 0.14 -36.38 10.34
C LEU A 924 -0.24 -37.29 9.16
N LEU A 925 0.73 -37.59 8.29
CA LEU A 925 0.63 -38.62 7.25
C LEU A 925 1.30 -39.92 7.76
N PRO A 926 0.73 -41.12 7.51
CA PRO A 926 1.34 -42.41 7.86
C PRO A 926 2.71 -42.65 7.18
N ALA A 927 3.77 -42.21 7.84
CA ALA A 927 5.13 -42.18 7.32
C ALA A 927 6.16 -42.44 8.42
N LEU A 928 7.01 -43.44 8.21
CA LEU A 928 8.18 -43.66 9.05
C LEU A 928 9.21 -42.53 8.79
N LYS A 929 9.73 -41.93 9.85
CA LYS A 929 10.73 -40.86 9.79
C LYS A 929 11.85 -41.10 10.80
N THR A 930 13.08 -40.84 10.39
CA THR A 930 14.22 -40.83 11.32
C THR A 930 14.33 -39.46 12.01
N TYR A 931 14.45 -39.48 13.32
CA TYR A 931 14.69 -38.33 14.19
C TYR A 931 16.01 -38.54 14.94
N TYR A 932 16.76 -37.48 15.23
CA TYR A 932 17.99 -37.57 16.03
C TYR A 932 17.78 -36.84 17.34
N ASP A 933 17.81 -37.56 18.46
CA ASP A 933 17.81 -36.91 19.76
C ASP A 933 19.22 -36.39 20.07
N THR A 934 19.29 -35.11 20.44
CA THR A 934 20.53 -34.46 20.84
C THR A 934 20.91 -34.81 22.29
N SER A 935 19.95 -35.26 23.10
CA SER A 935 20.14 -35.63 24.51
C SER A 935 20.74 -37.03 24.64
N ALA A 936 20.06 -38.07 24.12
CA ALA A 936 20.54 -39.44 24.01
C ALA A 936 21.64 -39.63 22.95
N LYS A 937 21.80 -38.67 22.02
CA LYS A 937 22.78 -38.69 20.90
C LYS A 937 22.61 -39.89 19.95
N GLN A 938 21.36 -40.34 19.79
CA GLN A 938 21.00 -41.52 18.98
C GLN A 938 19.90 -41.17 17.97
N TRP A 939 19.82 -41.98 16.91
CA TRP A 939 18.72 -41.91 15.96
C TRP A 939 17.55 -42.78 16.43
N TYR A 940 16.33 -42.33 16.13
CA TYR A 940 15.08 -43.05 16.39
C TYR A 940 14.22 -43.09 15.13
N LEU A 941 13.56 -44.22 14.88
CA LEU A 941 12.49 -44.36 13.89
C LEU A 941 11.15 -44.02 14.56
N LEU A 942 10.43 -43.04 14.01
CA LEU A 942 9.12 -42.60 14.49
C LEU A 942 8.04 -42.88 13.45
N GLY A 943 6.79 -43.00 13.90
CA GLY A 943 5.62 -43.24 13.04
C GLY A 943 5.22 -44.72 12.87
N GLY A 944 5.82 -45.62 13.65
CA GLY A 944 5.38 -47.01 13.79
C GLY A 944 4.36 -47.17 14.92
N THR A 945 3.57 -48.25 14.87
CA THR A 945 2.64 -48.65 15.96
C THR A 945 3.34 -49.01 17.26
N THR A 946 4.59 -49.47 17.18
CA THR A 946 5.41 -49.93 18.32
C THR A 946 6.20 -48.83 19.02
N GLY A 947 5.87 -47.55 18.78
CA GLY A 947 6.57 -46.40 19.37
C GLY A 947 7.89 -46.03 18.68
N ALA A 948 8.81 -45.41 19.42
CA ALA A 948 10.10 -44.93 18.92
C ALA A 948 11.18 -46.03 18.99
N ILE A 949 11.70 -46.46 17.84
CA ILE A 949 12.70 -47.53 17.77
C ILE A 949 14.09 -46.91 17.61
N ALA A 950 15.00 -47.14 18.56
CA ALA A 950 16.39 -46.67 18.47
C ALA A 950 17.14 -47.32 17.29
N ILE A 951 18.10 -46.59 16.71
CA ILE A 951 18.91 -47.02 15.56
C ILE A 951 20.37 -46.61 15.75
N ALA A 952 21.28 -47.57 15.64
CA ALA A 952 22.73 -47.38 15.62
C ALA A 952 23.30 -47.22 14.21
N SER A 953 22.77 -47.91 13.18
CA SER A 953 23.34 -47.87 11.82
C SER A 953 22.33 -47.74 10.67
N THR A 954 22.85 -47.42 9.47
CA THR A 954 22.08 -47.39 8.22
C THR A 954 21.70 -48.77 7.70
N GLU A 955 22.48 -49.82 7.98
CA GLU A 955 22.10 -51.20 7.69
C GLU A 955 20.94 -51.63 8.59
N GLU A 956 20.97 -51.27 9.88
CA GLU A 956 19.91 -51.57 10.85
C GLU A 956 18.58 -50.93 10.46
N LEU A 957 18.57 -49.63 10.13
CA LEU A 957 17.40 -48.94 9.55
C LEU A 957 16.84 -49.69 8.33
N THR A 958 17.73 -50.14 7.44
CA THR A 958 17.36 -50.87 6.22
C THR A 958 16.77 -52.24 6.54
N SER A 959 17.32 -52.95 7.53
CA SER A 959 16.84 -54.24 8.02
C SER A 959 15.48 -54.13 8.69
N VAL A 960 15.29 -53.14 9.56
CA VAL A 960 14.00 -52.85 10.24
C VAL A 960 12.89 -52.52 9.24
N ILE A 961 13.19 -51.74 8.20
CA ILE A 961 12.23 -51.42 7.13
C ILE A 961 11.95 -52.63 6.23
N LYS A 962 12.98 -53.35 5.74
CA LYS A 962 12.80 -54.50 4.84
C LYS A 962 12.17 -55.72 5.52
N GLY A 963 12.42 -55.92 6.81
CA GLY A 963 11.92 -57.07 7.57
C GLY A 963 10.42 -56.99 7.94
N GLY A 964 9.71 -55.94 7.55
CA GLY A 964 8.26 -55.81 7.77
C GLY A 964 7.82 -55.64 9.24
N LYS A 965 8.75 -55.63 10.19
CA LYS A 965 8.48 -55.66 11.65
C LYS A 965 7.87 -54.37 12.23
N VAL A 966 7.68 -53.33 11.43
CA VAL A 966 7.13 -52.04 11.85
C VAL A 966 5.94 -51.68 10.98
N SER A 967 4.73 -51.99 11.44
CA SER A 967 3.52 -51.42 10.84
C SER A 967 3.48 -49.92 11.11
N LYS A 968 3.15 -49.14 10.08
CA LYS A 968 2.95 -47.70 10.23
C LYS A 968 1.75 -47.45 11.13
N ALA A 969 1.83 -46.46 12.01
CA ALA A 969 0.66 -45.99 12.74
C ALA A 969 -0.40 -45.50 11.74
N SER A 970 -1.62 -46.01 11.85
CA SER A 970 -2.78 -45.43 11.19
C SER A 970 -3.08 -44.05 11.77
N LYS A 971 -3.74 -43.20 10.98
CA LYS A 971 -4.30 -41.96 11.51
C LYS A 971 -5.54 -42.33 12.34
N VAL A 972 -5.67 -41.75 13.53
CA VAL A 972 -6.93 -41.65 14.31
C VAL A 972 -7.65 -40.38 13.87
#